data_AF-A0A8K0WDD0-F1
#
_entry.id   AF-A0A8K0WDD0-F1
#
_cell.length_a   1.000
_cell.length_b   1.000
_cell.length_c   1.000
_cell.angle_alpha   90.00
_cell.angle_beta   90.00
_cell.angle_gamma   90.00
#
_symmetry.space_group_name_H-M   'P 1'
#
loop_
_entity.id
_entity.type
_entity.pdbx_description
1 polymer ?
#
loop_
_entity_poly.entity_id
_entity_poly.type
_entity_poly.pdbx_seq_one_letter_code
_entity_poly.pdbx_strand_id
1 'polypeptide(L)'
;MKLSGVTPCMLLTAGCQAAYVQFLDCTDRENASSLIPESFRAAVVPRADAFDWRFDVIVGQIGRNACEVDSADLLPRFTVVDYGHDSEQVSGQIVNMSCYTNERLGSRAKFAIASTFNRSALLDTFRTTLELTSKDNATLSCIRAILTPAAPKTIRLLSLWLPITTFALACIAACWPAKSTHSENTRIARPIDLIAYIQFIFFSGAFSLQYPGFFQPLVGLCSWSTLMLPAGVVEATSPYARAGVQDGIYEHNGTITGAPGLELLTQMTGSPVKRQSWMNTLVLSLLVFFFLYIAVYISNRLTHTSKDVEFRYATLASQLKNQYWAVVRLFLSCFMLPLSAWATYQFHEGYVFGYQTSIMAMLVLILLLSSFWWSWSQDSEMGSLIVQRPSRLDAHKKGGSQYYALVLFSLMLLRGSIIGGMQTYTSVQIGILLGCEVIQLASMSYWTGFSCFISLSGTLCVSKLALFSLNIGFLPGVADHSGRMLVAYIILCGHLVILVCIFLLPTAFDLIKLAHRSYHIRSVDVDKEGSVPVGQSFQLFVLSLAQHQKAVRSVPPDPVFAFKQSSHFQPDPKKLLLEMIMKREADIFSQETVDTMTPEVLSGFLKEVQGEFDAVDLCKDPKVFTDSSSTLVDSKEPSFGIKPVTETSFNDLAAHLLSEDNLAVRSKPLHHDLDRPVNEYFISSSHNTYLLGRQVATRSKLEGYVTTLSKGCRSVEVDCWDGRDGQPIVKHGYSLTKSISFRSVVATIKEHAFAASDLPLWLSLEVHCSPPQRDIMARVMLDIFGTSLVTEPLPGASQALPSPNQLRGRILLKVKFAPNVDIQDTNRDLLQDLAVYGAGKRLPRDGVFDTNRNFIYSVSETNLKKHTANKKPLGMKDTNHMIRVYPDPNRVDSSNFDPLKCWGHGLQMVALNYQTDDFHMSLNRALFHGSGGYVLKSQPEPKQIRMQVDILMVRGSSKLDPIYVEIELLAPNTLSPRVRTTTMPAQGTDVVFDQNLTVSIETKYPSLAFLQWSVKTESGVQMSSGLAKVDSLRKGYRPLPLRGKSRSDMRDGELFCKINPEAM
;
A
#
# COMPACT_ATOMS: atom_id res chain seq x y z
N MET A 1 -11.86 55.25 -0.70
CA MET A 1 -10.75 55.14 -1.68
C MET A 1 -11.07 53.95 -2.57
N LYS A 2 -11.56 54.18 -3.81
CA LYS A 2 -12.02 53.11 -4.71
C LYS A 2 -10.82 52.38 -5.31
N LEU A 3 -10.43 51.23 -4.76
CA LEU A 3 -9.60 50.25 -5.49
C LEU A 3 -10.49 49.60 -6.56
N SER A 4 -10.70 50.28 -7.68
CA SER A 4 -11.52 49.78 -8.81
C SER A 4 -10.73 49.47 -10.08
N GLY A 5 -9.40 49.48 -10.02
CA GLY A 5 -8.58 49.17 -11.18
C GLY A 5 -7.42 48.27 -10.78
N VAL A 6 -7.33 47.10 -11.44
CA VAL A 6 -6.19 46.19 -11.47
C VAL A 6 -6.06 45.21 -10.29
N THR A 7 -6.38 43.93 -10.52
CA THR A 7 -5.65 42.79 -9.92
C THR A 7 -5.99 41.45 -10.60
N PRO A 8 -5.08 40.46 -10.64
CA PRO A 8 -5.31 39.11 -11.20
C PRO A 8 -6.39 38.28 -10.47
N CYS A 9 -7.02 38.85 -9.43
CA CYS A 9 -8.01 38.20 -8.57
C CYS A 9 -9.38 37.97 -9.23
N MET A 10 -9.69 38.61 -10.36
CA MET A 10 -10.95 38.37 -11.09
C MET A 10 -11.05 36.96 -11.68
N LEU A 11 -9.93 36.26 -11.90
CA LEU A 11 -9.92 34.86 -12.35
C LEU A 11 -10.29 33.86 -11.23
N LEU A 12 -10.32 34.28 -9.97
CA LEU A 12 -10.67 33.43 -8.83
C LEU A 12 -12.16 33.53 -8.43
N THR A 13 -12.94 34.44 -9.03
CA THR A 13 -14.33 34.76 -8.61
C THR A 13 -15.43 34.09 -9.45
N ALA A 14 -15.08 33.34 -10.49
CA ALA A 14 -16.03 32.60 -11.32
C ALA A 14 -16.61 31.41 -10.53
N GLY A 15 -17.74 31.63 -9.85
CA GLY A 15 -18.50 30.58 -9.16
C GLY A 15 -18.82 30.83 -7.68
N CYS A 16 -18.79 32.07 -7.20
CA CYS A 16 -19.20 32.37 -5.82
C CYS A 16 -20.69 32.08 -5.62
N GLN A 17 -21.01 31.02 -4.87
CA GLN A 17 -22.30 30.84 -4.22
C GLN A 17 -22.36 31.71 -2.97
N ALA A 18 -23.50 32.25 -2.58
CA ALA A 18 -23.62 32.96 -1.30
C ALA A 18 -23.47 31.96 -0.15
N ALA A 19 -22.80 32.40 0.91
CA ALA A 19 -22.29 31.49 1.91
C ALA A 19 -22.80 31.73 3.30
N TYR A 20 -22.96 32.97 3.73
CA TYR A 20 -23.32 33.23 5.12
C TYR A 20 -24.79 33.61 5.19
N VAL A 21 -25.52 33.03 6.13
CA VAL A 21 -26.89 33.43 6.45
C VAL A 21 -27.04 33.33 7.96
N GLN A 22 -27.07 34.48 8.63
CA GLN A 22 -27.35 34.56 10.06
C GLN A 22 -28.77 35.07 10.26
N PHE A 23 -29.69 34.17 10.62
CA PHE A 23 -31.11 34.48 10.78
C PHE A 23 -31.35 35.37 12.01
N LEU A 24 -32.16 36.42 11.84
CA LEU A 24 -32.80 37.15 12.93
C LEU A 24 -34.27 37.41 12.58
N ASP A 25 -35.17 37.00 13.47
CA ASP A 25 -36.57 37.45 13.43
C ASP A 25 -36.59 38.93 13.81
N CYS A 26 -37.19 39.76 12.95
CA CYS A 26 -37.11 41.21 13.08
C CYS A 26 -38.07 41.79 14.12
N THR A 27 -38.97 40.98 14.69
CA THR A 27 -40.05 41.47 15.57
C THR A 27 -39.76 41.21 17.05
N ASP A 28 -39.61 42.30 17.82
CA ASP A 28 -39.44 42.26 19.29
C ASP A 28 -40.77 42.18 20.08
N ARG A 29 -41.95 41.95 19.45
CA ARG A 29 -43.24 42.10 20.17
C ARG A 29 -44.39 41.17 19.75
N GLU A 30 -44.84 40.42 20.76
CA GLU A 30 -46.18 39.90 21.18
C GLU A 30 -47.43 39.86 20.28
N ASN A 31 -47.48 40.35 19.05
CA ASN A 31 -48.65 40.15 18.19
C ASN A 31 -48.37 39.02 17.17
N ALA A 32 -48.94 37.86 17.50
CA ALA A 32 -48.82 36.57 16.83
C ALA A 32 -48.66 36.67 15.30
N SER A 33 -47.47 36.30 14.83
CA SER A 33 -47.14 36.01 13.44
C SER A 33 -47.88 34.74 12.98
N SER A 34 -48.43 34.76 11.76
CA SER A 34 -49.07 33.59 11.15
C SER A 34 -48.06 32.61 10.52
N LEU A 35 -46.83 33.06 10.25
CA LEU A 35 -45.77 32.27 9.62
C LEU A 35 -44.44 32.42 10.37
N ILE A 36 -43.94 31.31 10.93
CA ILE A 36 -42.66 31.23 11.63
C ILE A 36 -41.59 30.83 10.60
N PRO A 37 -40.54 31.63 10.38
CA PRO A 37 -39.45 31.26 9.51
C PRO A 37 -38.56 30.19 10.18
N GLU A 38 -38.42 29.03 9.53
CA GLU A 38 -37.63 27.89 10.05
C GLU A 38 -36.28 27.71 9.34
N SER A 39 -36.16 28.12 8.08
CA SER A 39 -34.89 28.08 7.31
C SER A 39 -34.93 29.12 6.19
N PHE A 40 -33.77 29.70 5.87
CA PHE A 40 -33.59 30.54 4.68
C PHE A 40 -32.22 30.25 4.03
N ARG A 41 -32.21 30.00 2.72
CA ARG A 41 -31.03 29.68 1.92
C ARG A 41 -30.90 30.71 0.80
N ALA A 42 -29.69 31.07 0.40
CA ALA A 42 -29.43 32.03 -0.67
C ALA A 42 -28.39 31.48 -1.66
N ALA A 43 -28.72 31.41 -2.95
CA ALA A 43 -27.82 30.99 -4.02
C ALA A 43 -27.64 32.10 -5.05
N VAL A 44 -26.47 32.16 -5.66
CA VAL A 44 -26.10 33.18 -6.66
C VAL A 44 -25.87 32.51 -8.01
N VAL A 45 -26.54 33.01 -9.05
CA VAL A 45 -26.35 32.59 -10.43
C VAL A 45 -25.68 33.74 -11.20
N PRO A 46 -24.50 33.51 -11.82
CA PRO A 46 -23.79 34.56 -12.54
C PRO A 46 -24.51 34.97 -13.83
N ARG A 47 -24.61 36.28 -14.08
CA ARG A 47 -25.02 36.91 -15.33
C ARG A 47 -23.92 37.87 -15.80
N ALA A 48 -23.90 38.26 -17.08
CA ALA A 48 -22.81 39.03 -17.67
C ALA A 48 -22.45 40.32 -16.90
N ASP A 49 -23.46 41.07 -16.41
CA ASP A 49 -23.28 42.35 -15.71
C ASP A 49 -23.97 42.41 -14.33
N ALA A 50 -24.60 41.31 -13.89
CA ALA A 50 -25.40 41.25 -12.65
C ALA A 50 -25.38 39.85 -12.02
N PHE A 51 -25.93 39.70 -10.81
CA PHE A 51 -26.11 38.41 -10.16
C PHE A 51 -27.60 38.17 -9.89
N ASP A 52 -28.10 37.02 -10.35
CA ASP A 52 -29.45 36.57 -10.01
C ASP A 52 -29.37 35.79 -8.70
N TRP A 53 -30.04 36.29 -7.66
CA TRP A 53 -30.11 35.67 -6.35
C TRP A 53 -31.37 34.85 -6.23
N ARG A 54 -31.23 33.63 -5.72
CA ARG A 54 -32.34 32.72 -5.42
C ARG A 54 -32.35 32.47 -3.93
N PHE A 55 -33.49 32.71 -3.30
CA PHE A 55 -33.71 32.56 -1.88
C PHE A 55 -34.73 31.44 -1.65
N ASP A 56 -34.37 30.41 -0.90
CA ASP A 56 -35.27 29.34 -0.50
C ASP A 56 -35.64 29.52 0.97
N VAL A 57 -36.91 29.76 1.27
CA VAL A 57 -37.41 30.04 2.62
C VAL A 57 -38.39 28.96 3.04
N ILE A 58 -38.18 28.35 4.20
CA ILE A 58 -39.10 27.39 4.80
C ILE A 58 -39.80 28.09 5.95
N VAL A 59 -41.14 28.07 5.93
CA VAL A 59 -41.96 28.61 7.01
C VAL A 59 -42.91 27.54 7.58
N GLY A 60 -43.06 27.55 8.89
CA GLY A 60 -44.07 26.81 9.64
C GLY A 60 -45.22 27.73 10.07
N GLN A 61 -46.30 27.14 10.58
CA GLN A 61 -47.48 27.87 11.08
C GLN A 61 -47.97 27.23 12.39
N ILE A 62 -48.33 28.05 13.38
CA ILE A 62 -48.90 27.57 14.64
C ILE A 62 -50.38 27.19 14.42
N GLY A 63 -50.73 25.92 14.60
CA GLY A 63 -52.12 25.46 14.70
C GLY A 63 -52.90 25.27 13.39
N ARG A 64 -52.26 25.36 12.21
CA ARG A 64 -52.82 25.04 10.88
C ARG A 64 -51.78 24.42 9.95
N ASN A 65 -52.22 23.82 8.84
CA ASN A 65 -51.32 23.34 7.79
C ASN A 65 -50.66 24.52 7.07
N ALA A 66 -49.36 24.73 7.27
CA ALA A 66 -48.61 25.81 6.62
C ALA A 66 -48.63 25.75 5.07
N CYS A 67 -49.09 24.63 4.48
CA CYS A 67 -49.20 24.44 3.03
C CYS A 67 -50.52 24.95 2.42
N GLU A 68 -51.47 25.44 3.22
CA GLU A 68 -52.73 26.03 2.74
C GLU A 68 -52.62 27.54 2.45
N VAL A 69 -51.42 28.10 2.53
CA VAL A 69 -51.18 29.53 2.27
C VAL A 69 -51.22 29.80 0.77
N ASP A 70 -52.11 30.70 0.33
CA ASP A 70 -52.19 31.07 -1.08
C ASP A 70 -51.00 31.95 -1.48
N SER A 71 -50.20 31.46 -2.44
CA SER A 71 -49.05 32.17 -3.00
C SER A 71 -49.42 33.53 -3.60
N ALA A 72 -50.68 33.72 -4.00
CA ALA A 72 -51.15 34.99 -4.57
C ALA A 72 -51.27 36.12 -3.55
N ASP A 73 -51.31 35.82 -2.24
CA ASP A 73 -51.51 36.81 -1.18
C ASP A 73 -50.20 37.25 -0.50
N LEU A 74 -49.07 36.64 -0.89
CA LEU A 74 -47.75 36.90 -0.31
C LEU A 74 -46.85 37.69 -1.28
N LEU A 75 -46.27 38.78 -0.78
CA LEU A 75 -45.30 39.60 -1.50
C LEU A 75 -43.96 39.63 -0.73
N PRO A 76 -42.86 39.08 -1.29
CA PRO A 76 -41.56 39.16 -0.67
C PRO A 76 -40.86 40.49 -1.00
N ARG A 77 -40.48 41.23 0.05
CA ARG A 77 -39.68 42.45 -0.06
C ARG A 77 -38.28 42.23 0.50
N PHE A 78 -37.27 42.63 -0.26
CA PHE A 78 -35.89 42.62 0.20
C PHE A 78 -35.41 44.04 0.42
N THR A 79 -34.76 44.26 1.55
CA THR A 79 -33.90 45.42 1.75
C THR A 79 -32.46 44.93 1.74
N VAL A 80 -31.68 45.42 0.78
CA VAL A 80 -30.24 45.14 0.70
C VAL A 80 -29.53 46.44 1.03
N VAL A 81 -28.79 46.44 2.13
CA VAL A 81 -27.95 47.59 2.50
C VAL A 81 -26.55 47.31 2.00
N ASP A 82 -26.17 47.92 0.87
CA ASP A 82 -24.76 48.11 0.48
C ASP A 82 -24.23 49.33 1.26
N TYR A 83 -23.14 49.17 2.00
CA TYR A 83 -22.66 50.15 2.98
C TYR A 83 -21.93 51.35 2.34
N GLY A 84 -22.61 52.01 1.40
CA GLY A 84 -22.14 53.22 0.71
C GLY A 84 -23.24 54.09 0.09
N HIS A 85 -24.50 53.63 0.01
CA HIS A 85 -25.64 54.39 -0.49
C HIS A 85 -26.93 54.02 0.24
N ASP A 86 -27.93 54.89 0.14
CA ASP A 86 -29.24 54.73 0.78
C ASP A 86 -29.87 53.34 0.54
N SER A 87 -30.72 52.91 1.47
CA SER A 87 -31.40 51.61 1.44
C SER A 87 -32.19 51.42 0.13
N GLU A 88 -31.67 50.61 -0.79
CA GLU A 88 -32.40 50.24 -2.00
C GLU A 88 -33.33 49.06 -1.66
N GLN A 89 -34.65 49.30 -1.73
CA GLN A 89 -35.64 48.24 -1.64
C GLN A 89 -35.74 47.52 -2.98
N VAL A 90 -35.51 46.21 -2.97
CA VAL A 90 -35.58 45.34 -4.15
C VAL A 90 -36.73 44.35 -3.95
N SER A 91 -37.72 44.36 -4.83
CA SER A 91 -38.80 43.37 -4.81
C SER A 91 -38.31 42.03 -5.36
N GLY A 92 -38.66 40.92 -4.70
CA GLY A 92 -38.44 39.59 -5.27
C GLY A 92 -39.72 38.99 -5.84
N GLN A 93 -39.56 37.91 -6.62
CA GLN A 93 -40.66 37.14 -7.19
C GLN A 93 -40.65 35.71 -6.65
N ILE A 94 -41.79 35.20 -6.18
CA ILE A 94 -41.93 33.78 -5.81
C ILE A 94 -41.94 32.95 -7.10
N VAL A 95 -40.92 32.13 -7.29
CA VAL A 95 -40.69 31.29 -8.48
C VAL A 95 -41.26 29.88 -8.29
N ASN A 96 -41.26 29.37 -7.06
CA ASN A 96 -41.77 28.04 -6.75
C ASN A 96 -42.28 27.96 -5.31
N MET A 97 -43.32 27.16 -5.09
CA MET A 97 -43.82 26.82 -3.76
C MET A 97 -43.95 25.29 -3.66
N SER A 98 -43.33 24.69 -2.65
CA SER A 98 -43.40 23.25 -2.41
C SER A 98 -43.77 22.95 -0.96
N CYS A 99 -44.65 21.99 -0.74
CA CYS A 99 -45.05 21.54 0.60
C CYS A 99 -44.22 20.32 1.03
N TYR A 100 -43.70 20.33 2.26
CA TYR A 100 -42.99 19.19 2.86
C TYR A 100 -43.63 18.81 4.18
N THR A 101 -44.03 17.54 4.32
CA THR A 101 -44.62 16.98 5.55
C THR A 101 -43.65 16.02 6.22
N ASN A 102 -43.33 16.25 7.49
CA ASN A 102 -42.46 15.38 8.30
C ASN A 102 -43.23 14.81 9.49
N GLU A 103 -43.15 13.50 9.72
CA GLU A 103 -43.83 12.77 10.81
C GLU A 103 -43.58 13.36 12.21
N ARG A 104 -42.44 14.04 12.43
CA ARG A 104 -42.11 14.65 13.74
C ARG A 104 -42.48 16.11 13.90
N LEU A 105 -42.70 16.84 12.81
CA LEU A 105 -42.65 18.31 12.82
C LEU A 105 -43.79 18.98 12.03
N GLY A 106 -44.70 18.21 11.42
CA GLY A 106 -45.86 18.75 10.70
C GLY A 106 -45.58 19.20 9.26
N SER A 107 -46.56 19.88 8.66
CA SER A 107 -46.52 20.42 7.28
C SER A 107 -45.83 21.78 7.21
N ARG A 108 -44.92 21.96 6.26
CA ARG A 108 -44.17 23.21 6.03
C ARG A 108 -44.29 23.67 4.58
N ALA A 109 -44.40 24.98 4.39
CA ALA A 109 -44.29 25.58 3.07
C ALA A 109 -42.85 26.00 2.81
N LYS A 110 -42.33 25.65 1.63
CA LYS A 110 -41.06 26.12 1.11
C LYS A 110 -41.33 27.07 -0.08
N PHE A 111 -40.85 28.30 0.03
CA PHE A 111 -40.91 29.33 -1.00
C PHE A 111 -39.54 29.52 -1.65
N ALA A 112 -39.47 29.44 -2.97
CA ALA A 112 -38.29 29.85 -3.73
C ALA A 112 -38.56 31.25 -4.31
N ILE A 113 -37.73 32.22 -3.95
CA ILE A 113 -37.88 33.63 -4.29
C ILE A 113 -36.66 34.07 -5.10
N ALA A 114 -36.85 34.64 -6.29
CA ALA A 114 -35.77 35.21 -7.08
C ALA A 114 -35.73 36.73 -6.93
N SER A 115 -34.52 37.31 -6.84
CA SER A 115 -34.28 38.75 -6.81
C SER A 115 -32.93 39.07 -7.47
N THR A 116 -32.75 40.28 -7.98
CA THR A 116 -31.57 40.70 -8.74
C THR A 116 -31.03 42.02 -8.22
N PHE A 117 -29.73 42.08 -7.89
CA PHE A 117 -29.05 43.33 -7.52
C PHE A 117 -27.59 43.34 -7.99
N ASN A 118 -27.04 44.53 -8.21
CA ASN A 118 -25.69 44.74 -8.77
C ASN A 118 -24.60 44.63 -7.70
N ARG A 119 -23.38 44.23 -8.10
CA ARG A 119 -22.23 44.05 -7.20
C ARG A 119 -21.26 45.23 -7.27
N SER A 120 -20.65 45.62 -6.14
CA SER A 120 -19.67 46.70 -6.07
C SER A 120 -18.20 46.28 -5.78
N ALA A 121 -17.87 45.17 -5.09
CA ALA A 121 -16.48 44.71 -4.86
C ALA A 121 -16.28 43.21 -4.43
N LEU A 122 -15.01 42.80 -4.26
CA LEU A 122 -14.56 41.47 -3.81
C LEU A 122 -14.81 41.29 -2.29
N LEU A 123 -15.51 40.21 -1.86
CA LEU A 123 -15.85 39.89 -0.45
C LEU A 123 -16.81 40.88 0.26
N ASP A 124 -17.56 41.67 -0.48
CA ASP A 124 -18.62 42.50 0.12
C ASP A 124 -19.62 41.66 0.90
N THR A 125 -19.99 42.17 2.06
CA THR A 125 -20.93 41.54 2.97
C THR A 125 -22.20 42.39 2.99
N PHE A 126 -23.32 41.80 2.58
CA PHE A 126 -24.59 42.50 2.50
C PHE A 126 -25.44 42.20 3.72
N ARG A 127 -26.00 43.23 4.34
CA ARG A 127 -27.11 43.02 5.27
C ARG A 127 -28.38 42.97 4.44
N THR A 128 -29.04 41.82 4.45
CA THR A 128 -30.28 41.57 3.72
C THR A 128 -31.40 41.36 4.72
N THR A 129 -32.52 42.05 4.56
CA THR A 129 -33.75 41.74 5.29
C THR A 129 -34.81 41.32 4.28
N LEU A 130 -35.35 40.11 4.43
CA LEU A 130 -36.51 39.62 3.72
C LEU A 130 -37.74 39.82 4.61
N GLU A 131 -38.74 40.52 4.11
CA GLU A 131 -40.06 40.63 4.70
C GLU A 131 -41.09 39.96 3.79
N LEU A 132 -41.88 39.04 4.34
CA LEU A 132 -43.06 38.50 3.69
C LEU A 132 -44.26 39.34 4.13
N THR A 133 -44.82 40.11 3.21
CA THR A 133 -45.99 40.96 3.47
C THR A 133 -47.24 40.43 2.79
N SER A 134 -48.41 40.63 3.42
CA SER A 134 -49.71 40.46 2.79
C SER A 134 -49.95 41.51 1.69
N LYS A 135 -50.94 41.30 0.80
CA LYS A 135 -51.44 42.32 -0.14
C LYS A 135 -51.78 43.65 0.52
N ASP A 136 -52.24 43.63 1.78
CA ASP A 136 -52.56 44.82 2.58
C ASP A 136 -51.33 45.44 3.29
N ASN A 137 -50.12 45.04 2.90
CA ASN A 137 -48.85 45.57 3.41
C ASN A 137 -48.52 45.22 4.89
N ALA A 138 -49.26 44.29 5.49
CA ALA A 138 -48.97 43.77 6.83
C ALA A 138 -47.81 42.77 6.81
N THR A 139 -46.84 42.89 7.72
CA THR A 139 -45.68 41.97 7.83
C THR A 139 -46.11 40.65 8.48
N LEU A 140 -46.03 39.57 7.73
CA LEU A 140 -46.42 38.22 8.18
C LEU A 140 -45.21 37.42 8.70
N SER A 141 -44.02 37.68 8.16
CA SER A 141 -42.76 37.10 8.58
C SER A 141 -41.60 38.02 8.19
N CYS A 142 -40.58 38.12 9.02
CA CYS A 142 -39.36 38.87 8.71
C CYS A 142 -38.12 38.07 9.05
N ILE A 143 -37.16 38.08 8.12
CA ILE A 143 -35.89 37.37 8.24
C ILE A 143 -34.78 38.34 7.89
N ARG A 144 -33.90 38.64 8.84
CA ARG A 144 -32.64 39.33 8.58
C ARG A 144 -31.51 38.32 8.41
N ALA A 145 -30.64 38.54 7.44
CA ALA A 145 -29.49 37.72 7.09
C ALA A 145 -28.28 38.57 6.70
N ILE A 146 -27.08 38.13 7.08
CA ILE A 146 -25.81 38.70 6.58
C ILE A 146 -25.31 37.78 5.46
N LEU A 147 -25.27 38.27 4.23
CA LEU A 147 -24.85 37.51 3.05
C LEU A 147 -23.41 37.82 2.69
N THR A 148 -22.58 36.77 2.65
CA THR A 148 -21.18 36.85 2.24
C THR A 148 -20.92 35.87 1.09
N PRO A 149 -20.16 36.22 0.03
CA PRO A 149 -19.74 35.29 -1.01
C PRO A 149 -18.86 34.13 -0.48
N ALA A 150 -19.06 32.92 -1.01
CA ALA A 150 -18.22 31.77 -0.69
C ALA A 150 -16.77 31.97 -1.16
N ALA A 151 -15.83 31.44 -0.37
CA ALA A 151 -14.45 31.31 -0.79
C ALA A 151 -14.33 30.38 -2.02
N PRO A 152 -13.51 30.74 -3.02
CA PRO A 152 -13.27 29.92 -4.20
C PRO A 152 -12.84 28.50 -3.85
N LYS A 153 -13.24 27.53 -4.67
CA LYS A 153 -12.93 26.10 -4.48
C LYS A 153 -11.43 25.84 -4.33
N THR A 154 -10.59 26.60 -5.05
CA THR A 154 -9.13 26.54 -4.97
C THR A 154 -8.60 26.93 -3.59
N ILE A 155 -9.10 28.03 -3.02
CA ILE A 155 -8.73 28.50 -1.68
C ILE A 155 -9.16 27.47 -0.63
N ARG A 156 -10.39 26.95 -0.72
CA ARG A 156 -10.91 25.91 0.18
C ARG A 156 -10.09 24.61 0.12
N LEU A 157 -9.64 24.23 -1.07
CA LEU A 157 -8.81 23.03 -1.26
C LEU A 157 -7.42 23.25 -0.68
N LEU A 158 -6.81 24.42 -0.93
CA LEU A 158 -5.48 24.76 -0.42
C LEU A 158 -5.46 24.89 1.11
N SER A 159 -6.47 25.52 1.70
CA SER A 159 -6.63 25.63 3.15
C SER A 159 -6.87 24.29 3.84
N LEU A 160 -7.50 23.33 3.15
CA LEU A 160 -7.69 21.98 3.65
C LEU A 160 -6.38 21.19 3.64
N TRP A 161 -5.63 21.21 2.54
CA TRP A 161 -4.43 20.40 2.39
C TRP A 161 -3.20 20.98 3.08
N LEU A 162 -3.07 22.31 3.17
CA LEU A 162 -1.88 22.95 3.74
C LEU A 162 -1.58 22.49 5.19
N PRO A 163 -2.54 22.43 6.13
CA PRO A 163 -2.31 21.88 7.46
C PRO A 163 -1.99 20.38 7.44
N ILE A 164 -2.68 19.60 6.58
CA ILE A 164 -2.46 18.15 6.41
C ILE A 164 -1.02 17.86 6.01
N THR A 165 -0.56 18.51 4.94
CA THR A 165 0.77 18.32 4.39
C THR A 165 1.83 18.78 5.38
N THR A 166 1.58 19.88 6.10
CA THR A 166 2.54 20.38 7.10
C THR A 166 2.67 19.43 8.29
N PHE A 167 1.56 18.89 8.80
CA PHE A 167 1.59 17.88 9.86
C PHE A 167 2.29 16.59 9.42
N ALA A 168 1.99 16.09 8.23
CA ALA A 168 2.68 14.92 7.67
C ALA A 168 4.20 15.17 7.56
N LEU A 169 4.61 16.36 7.10
CA LEU A 169 6.02 16.75 7.05
C LEU A 169 6.65 16.85 8.45
N ALA A 170 5.93 17.36 9.46
CA ALA A 170 6.39 17.40 10.84
C ALA A 170 6.58 15.98 11.40
N CYS A 171 5.67 15.04 11.11
CA CYS A 171 5.79 13.63 11.47
C CYS A 171 7.00 12.97 10.79
N ILE A 172 7.19 13.20 9.49
CA ILE A 172 8.33 12.66 8.74
C ILE A 172 9.65 13.21 9.30
N ALA A 173 9.71 14.51 9.58
CA ALA A 173 10.88 15.15 10.17
C ALA A 173 11.19 14.59 11.58
N ALA A 174 10.17 14.35 12.40
CA ALA A 174 10.31 13.74 13.72
C ALA A 174 10.76 12.26 13.68
N CYS A 175 10.46 11.55 12.59
CA CYS A 175 10.86 10.14 12.38
C CYS A 175 12.23 9.99 11.69
N TRP A 176 12.88 11.10 11.30
CA TRP A 176 14.14 11.06 10.59
C TRP A 176 15.30 10.70 11.55
N PRO A 177 16.16 9.73 11.21
CA PRO A 177 17.22 9.28 12.11
C PRO A 177 18.26 10.39 12.33
N ALA A 178 18.30 10.92 13.56
CA ALA A 178 19.27 11.92 13.98
C ALA A 178 20.66 11.27 14.09
N LYS A 179 21.61 11.71 13.26
CA LYS A 179 23.04 11.47 13.52
C LYS A 179 23.50 12.61 14.43
N SER A 180 23.91 12.26 15.64
CA SER A 180 24.17 13.17 16.76
C SER A 180 25.07 14.37 16.42
N THR A 181 24.50 15.46 15.91
CA THR A 181 25.13 16.78 15.88
C THR A 181 24.08 17.87 16.09
N HIS A 182 24.43 18.87 16.91
CA HIS A 182 23.56 19.96 17.36
C HIS A 182 22.91 20.83 16.24
N SER A 183 23.30 20.68 14.96
CA SER A 183 22.75 21.48 13.85
C SER A 183 21.38 20.99 13.33
N GLU A 184 20.97 19.76 13.66
CA GLU A 184 19.81 19.08 13.05
C GLU A 184 18.44 19.40 13.70
N ASN A 185 18.40 19.91 14.94
CA ASN A 185 17.16 20.33 15.63
C ASN A 185 16.42 21.48 14.92
N THR A 186 17.09 22.17 14.00
CA THR A 186 16.50 23.27 13.20
C THR A 186 15.54 22.79 12.11
N ARG A 187 15.63 21.53 11.66
CA ARG A 187 14.80 20.97 10.58
C ARG A 187 13.41 20.53 11.03
N ILE A 188 13.26 20.17 12.31
CA ILE A 188 11.98 19.72 12.90
C ILE A 188 11.16 20.91 13.42
N ALA A 189 11.81 22.02 13.80
CA ALA A 189 11.16 23.18 14.39
C ALA A 189 10.24 23.95 13.42
N ARG A 190 10.68 24.19 12.17
CA ARG A 190 9.91 25.01 11.21
C ARG A 190 8.52 24.46 10.86
N PRO A 191 8.33 23.15 10.60
CA PRO A 191 6.99 22.59 10.39
C PRO A 191 6.08 22.73 11.62
N ILE A 192 6.62 22.57 12.82
CA ILE A 192 5.87 22.71 14.08
C ILE A 192 5.46 24.17 14.29
N ASP A 193 6.37 25.12 14.07
CA ASP A 193 6.09 26.56 14.16
C ASP A 193 5.03 27.00 13.13
N LEU A 194 5.05 26.41 11.92
CA LEU A 194 4.02 26.64 10.90
C LEU A 194 2.65 26.13 11.33
N ILE A 195 2.56 24.92 11.90
CA ILE A 195 1.29 24.36 12.42
C ILE A 195 0.75 25.23 13.57
N ALA A 196 1.61 25.63 14.50
CA ALA A 196 1.23 26.50 15.61
C ALA A 196 0.78 27.89 15.12
N TYR A 197 1.33 28.40 14.01
CA TYR A 197 0.87 29.63 13.40
C TYR A 197 -0.47 29.47 12.67
N ILE A 198 -0.69 28.36 11.97
CA ILE A 198 -1.99 28.03 11.36
C ILE A 198 -3.09 27.92 12.43
N GLN A 199 -2.78 27.34 13.59
CA GLN A 199 -3.68 27.30 14.74
C GLN A 199 -4.00 28.71 15.27
N PHE A 200 -3.00 29.58 15.33
CA PHE A 200 -3.21 30.98 15.71
C PHE A 200 -4.17 31.69 14.75
N ILE A 201 -4.07 31.46 13.44
CA ILE A 201 -5.01 32.03 12.45
C ILE A 201 -6.44 31.58 12.79
N PHE A 202 -6.67 30.28 13.01
CA PHE A 202 -7.98 29.75 13.35
C PHE A 202 -8.54 30.36 14.65
N PHE A 203 -7.75 30.35 15.73
CA PHE A 203 -8.19 30.87 17.03
C PHE A 203 -8.32 32.40 17.07
N SER A 204 -7.69 33.12 16.13
CA SER A 204 -7.89 34.58 16.00
C SER A 204 -9.32 34.96 15.60
N GLY A 205 -10.10 34.03 15.02
CA GLY A 205 -11.51 34.22 14.73
C GLY A 205 -12.46 33.66 15.79
N ALA A 206 -11.94 32.97 16.82
CA ALA A 206 -12.71 32.21 17.80
C ALA A 206 -13.29 33.05 18.95
N PHE A 207 -13.20 34.37 18.86
CA PHE A 207 -13.73 35.27 19.88
C PHE A 207 -15.13 35.73 19.53
N SER A 208 -15.92 36.08 20.54
CA SER A 208 -17.27 36.63 20.37
C SER A 208 -17.25 38.12 20.00
N LEU A 209 -16.49 38.51 18.97
CA LEU A 209 -16.32 39.90 18.50
C LEU A 209 -17.19 40.22 17.29
N GLN A 210 -17.35 41.50 16.98
CA GLN A 210 -18.16 41.98 15.84
C GLN A 210 -17.38 41.95 14.53
N TYR A 211 -16.91 40.76 14.12
CA TYR A 211 -16.21 40.54 12.86
C TYR A 211 -17.09 40.87 11.64
N PRO A 212 -16.50 41.28 10.51
CA PRO A 212 -17.22 41.31 9.25
C PRO A 212 -17.54 39.88 8.80
N GLY A 213 -18.66 39.71 8.08
CA GLY A 213 -19.25 38.40 7.77
C GLY A 213 -18.37 37.45 6.94
N PHE A 214 -17.28 37.93 6.35
CA PHE A 214 -16.31 37.08 5.62
C PHE A 214 -15.15 36.59 6.48
N PHE A 215 -14.86 37.22 7.61
CA PHE A 215 -13.61 36.99 8.33
C PHE A 215 -13.56 35.60 8.97
N GLN A 216 -14.56 35.26 9.80
CA GLN A 216 -14.65 33.96 10.49
C GLN A 216 -14.72 32.77 9.52
N PRO A 217 -15.52 32.81 8.43
CA PRO A 217 -15.51 31.75 7.42
C PRO A 217 -14.14 31.50 6.78
N LEU A 218 -13.37 32.56 6.49
CA LEU A 218 -12.05 32.42 5.87
C LEU A 218 -11.01 31.84 6.83
N VAL A 219 -10.94 32.33 8.06
CA VAL A 219 -9.97 31.81 9.05
C VAL A 219 -10.38 30.42 9.56
N GLY A 220 -11.67 30.10 9.56
CA GLY A 220 -12.21 28.79 9.90
C GLY A 220 -11.75 27.65 8.97
N LEU A 221 -11.37 27.98 7.74
CA LEU A 221 -10.82 27.01 6.78
C LEU A 221 -9.48 26.39 7.24
N CYS A 222 -8.78 27.01 8.19
CA CYS A 222 -7.49 26.54 8.76
C CYS A 222 -7.64 25.50 9.89
N SER A 223 -8.85 25.01 10.16
CA SER A 223 -9.24 24.22 11.35
C SER A 223 -8.74 22.78 11.43
N TRP A 224 -8.15 22.23 10.37
CA TRP A 224 -7.80 20.79 10.28
C TRP A 224 -6.89 20.29 11.42
N SER A 225 -6.11 21.18 12.04
CA SER A 225 -5.20 20.85 13.14
C SER A 225 -5.89 20.59 14.50
N THR A 226 -7.22 20.65 14.57
CA THR A 226 -7.98 20.52 15.84
C THR A 226 -8.37 19.09 16.23
N LEU A 227 -7.94 18.04 15.49
CA LEU A 227 -8.32 16.61 15.67
C LEU A 227 -9.78 16.27 15.36
N MET A 228 -10.53 17.24 14.83
CA MET A 228 -11.98 17.22 14.81
C MET A 228 -12.45 17.00 13.39
N LEU A 229 -12.55 15.73 13.01
CA LEU A 229 -13.13 15.34 11.72
C LEU A 229 -14.66 15.34 11.85
N PRO A 230 -15.39 15.85 10.84
CA PRO A 230 -16.86 15.85 10.82
C PRO A 230 -17.45 14.43 10.93
N ALA A 231 -16.68 13.40 10.56
CA ALA A 231 -16.97 11.97 10.78
C ALA A 231 -15.66 11.26 11.17
N GLY A 232 -15.73 10.33 12.13
CA GLY A 232 -14.56 9.64 12.69
C GLY A 232 -14.72 8.13 12.75
N VAL A 233 -13.79 7.45 13.42
CA VAL A 233 -13.72 5.97 13.48
C VAL A 233 -14.87 5.37 14.29
N VAL A 234 -15.38 6.11 15.29
CA VAL A 234 -16.44 5.65 16.20
C VAL A 234 -17.83 5.98 15.63
N GLU A 235 -17.98 7.12 14.97
CA GLU A 235 -19.25 7.56 14.35
C GLU A 235 -18.99 8.02 12.91
N ALA A 236 -19.52 7.25 11.95
CA ALA A 236 -19.28 7.46 10.51
C ALA A 236 -20.18 8.53 9.88
N THR A 237 -21.20 8.99 10.61
CA THR A 237 -22.16 9.99 10.14
C THR A 237 -22.10 11.24 11.00
N SER A 238 -21.78 12.38 10.39
CA SER A 238 -21.93 13.68 11.05
C SER A 238 -23.42 13.92 11.33
N PRO A 239 -23.81 14.39 12.53
CA PRO A 239 -25.19 14.79 12.82
C PRO A 239 -25.67 15.96 11.94
N TYR A 240 -24.75 16.64 11.27
CA TYR A 240 -25.04 17.55 10.16
C TYR A 240 -24.69 16.84 8.86
N ALA A 241 -25.69 16.43 8.08
CA ALA A 241 -25.50 15.65 6.87
C ALA A 241 -24.57 16.37 5.86
N ARG A 242 -23.26 16.07 5.89
CA ARG A 242 -22.20 16.56 4.99
C ARG A 242 -22.01 18.09 4.83
N ALA A 243 -22.68 18.95 5.58
CA ALA A 243 -22.76 20.37 5.22
C ALA A 243 -22.59 21.33 6.40
N GLY A 244 -21.34 21.65 6.75
CA GLY A 244 -21.06 23.01 7.23
C GLY A 244 -21.17 24.03 6.08
N VAL A 245 -21.18 23.56 4.82
CA VAL A 245 -21.42 24.34 3.61
C VAL A 245 -22.20 23.47 2.62
N GLN A 246 -23.51 23.69 2.46
CA GLN A 246 -24.31 23.09 1.38
C GLN A 246 -24.51 24.16 0.30
N ASP A 247 -24.08 23.90 -0.93
CA ASP A 247 -24.20 24.86 -2.05
C ASP A 247 -23.61 26.25 -1.75
N GLY A 248 -22.50 26.29 -1.02
CA GLY A 248 -21.83 27.54 -0.64
C GLY A 248 -22.28 28.07 0.71
N ILE A 249 -23.46 27.68 1.21
CA ILE A 249 -24.16 28.23 2.37
C ILE A 249 -23.85 27.49 3.68
N TYR A 250 -23.36 28.21 4.68
CA TYR A 250 -23.21 27.84 6.08
C TYR A 250 -24.58 27.90 6.76
N GLU A 251 -25.19 26.74 7.00
CA GLU A 251 -26.45 26.60 7.72
C GLU A 251 -26.14 26.39 9.21
N HIS A 252 -26.59 27.30 10.08
CA HIS A 252 -26.39 27.23 11.53
C HIS A 252 -27.72 26.96 12.24
N ASN A 253 -27.70 26.05 13.21
CA ASN A 253 -28.85 25.71 14.04
C ASN A 253 -28.81 26.59 15.30
N GLY A 254 -29.20 27.85 15.18
CA GLY A 254 -29.13 28.82 16.28
C GLY A 254 -29.42 30.25 15.82
N THR A 255 -30.69 30.62 15.86
CA THR A 255 -31.15 32.02 15.84
C THR A 255 -30.55 32.78 17.02
N ILE A 256 -29.82 33.89 16.78
CA ILE A 256 -29.58 35.04 17.69
C ILE A 256 -29.51 34.77 19.20
N THR A 257 -28.76 33.78 19.65
CA THR A 257 -28.46 33.66 21.09
C THR A 257 -26.98 33.81 21.35
N GLY A 258 -26.34 34.87 20.85
CA GLY A 258 -24.99 35.26 21.29
C GLY A 258 -23.98 34.10 21.39
N ALA A 259 -24.07 33.13 20.46
CA ALA A 259 -23.32 31.89 20.57
C ALA A 259 -21.83 32.22 20.65
N PRO A 260 -21.08 31.59 21.57
CA PRO A 260 -19.65 31.80 21.69
C PRO A 260 -18.93 31.72 20.33
N GLY A 261 -18.01 32.65 20.06
CA GLY A 261 -17.28 32.69 18.78
C GLY A 261 -16.57 31.38 18.43
N LEU A 262 -16.12 30.62 19.44
CA LEU A 262 -15.53 29.30 19.23
C LEU A 262 -16.56 28.29 18.72
N GLU A 263 -17.80 28.31 19.24
CA GLU A 263 -18.87 27.43 18.80
C GLU A 263 -19.21 27.65 17.33
N LEU A 264 -19.37 28.92 16.95
CA LEU A 264 -19.65 29.34 15.58
C LEU A 264 -18.62 28.79 14.60
N LEU A 265 -17.33 28.87 14.95
CA LEU A 265 -16.25 28.30 14.16
C LEU A 265 -16.28 26.76 14.08
N THR A 266 -16.65 26.06 15.16
CA THR A 266 -16.77 24.59 15.11
C THR A 266 -17.92 24.10 14.24
N GLN A 267 -18.98 24.87 14.13
CA GLN A 267 -20.11 24.55 13.25
C GLN A 267 -19.77 24.85 11.79
N MET A 268 -19.07 25.97 11.51
CA MET A 268 -18.54 26.27 10.17
C MET A 268 -17.59 25.18 9.63
N THR A 269 -16.88 24.51 10.53
CA THR A 269 -15.94 23.43 10.19
C THR A 269 -16.56 22.04 10.22
N GLY A 270 -17.84 21.94 10.59
CA GLY A 270 -18.62 20.70 10.56
C GLY A 270 -18.33 19.73 11.72
N SER A 271 -17.66 20.19 12.78
CA SER A 271 -17.34 19.35 13.94
C SER A 271 -17.86 19.96 15.25
N PRO A 272 -19.19 19.89 15.50
CA PRO A 272 -19.76 20.39 16.74
C PRO A 272 -19.21 19.64 17.96
N VAL A 273 -19.14 20.33 19.11
CA VAL A 273 -18.70 19.72 20.36
C VAL A 273 -19.81 18.82 20.92
N LYS A 274 -19.79 17.54 20.57
CA LYS A 274 -20.70 16.52 21.10
C LYS A 274 -19.92 15.37 21.74
N ARG A 275 -20.59 14.53 22.54
CA ARG A 275 -19.97 13.36 23.18
C ARG A 275 -19.29 12.43 22.16
N GLN A 276 -19.93 12.20 21.03
CA GLN A 276 -19.40 11.39 19.93
C GLN A 276 -18.13 12.00 19.31
N SER A 277 -18.07 13.33 19.21
CA SER A 277 -16.90 14.06 18.70
C SER A 277 -15.67 13.86 19.59
N TRP A 278 -15.85 13.86 20.92
CA TRP A 278 -14.77 13.56 21.88
C TRP A 278 -14.25 12.12 21.74
N MET A 279 -15.13 11.15 21.52
CA MET A 279 -14.71 9.75 21.31
C MET A 279 -13.94 9.58 20.00
N ASN A 280 -14.40 10.20 18.91
CA ASN A 280 -13.68 10.22 17.64
C ASN A 280 -12.29 10.84 17.77
N THR A 281 -12.19 11.94 18.53
CA THR A 281 -10.93 12.66 18.79
C THR A 281 -9.96 11.84 19.61
N LEU A 282 -10.44 11.20 20.67
CA LEU A 282 -9.63 10.35 21.53
C LEU A 282 -9.11 9.14 20.75
N VAL A 283 -9.96 8.48 19.97
CA VAL A 283 -9.57 7.33 19.13
C VAL A 283 -8.60 7.76 18.03
N LEU A 284 -8.85 8.88 17.35
CA LEU A 284 -7.94 9.40 16.34
C LEU A 284 -6.58 9.78 16.94
N SER A 285 -6.57 10.40 18.11
CA SER A 285 -5.33 10.73 18.84
C SER A 285 -4.54 9.46 19.18
N LEU A 286 -5.21 8.43 19.70
CA LEU A 286 -4.57 7.14 20.01
C LEU A 286 -4.03 6.43 18.76
N LEU A 287 -4.75 6.49 17.64
CA LEU A 287 -4.28 5.93 16.36
C LEU A 287 -3.06 6.69 15.85
N VAL A 288 -3.08 8.03 15.87
CA VAL A 288 -1.94 8.87 15.49
C VAL A 288 -0.73 8.54 16.37
N PHE A 289 -0.91 8.41 17.69
CA PHE A 289 0.14 7.97 18.61
C PHE A 289 0.69 6.58 18.26
N PHE A 290 -0.19 5.61 18.00
CA PHE A 290 0.20 4.24 17.66
C PHE A 290 0.99 4.16 16.35
N PHE A 291 0.53 4.83 15.30
CA PHE A 291 1.21 4.83 14.00
C PHE A 291 2.53 5.61 14.03
N LEU A 292 2.61 6.71 14.78
CA LEU A 292 3.88 7.42 15.00
C LEU A 292 4.88 6.54 15.73
N TYR A 293 4.46 5.82 16.77
CA TYR A 293 5.31 4.86 17.48
C TYR A 293 5.83 3.76 16.54
N ILE A 294 4.97 3.16 15.72
CA ILE A 294 5.36 2.13 14.74
C ILE A 294 6.31 2.69 13.67
N ALA A 295 6.04 3.88 13.12
CA ALA A 295 6.89 4.49 12.10
C ALA A 295 8.30 4.73 12.63
N VAL A 296 8.42 5.23 13.86
CA VAL A 296 9.71 5.42 14.55
C VAL A 296 10.39 4.07 14.82
N TYR A 297 9.65 3.05 15.28
CA TYR A 297 10.15 1.69 15.48
C TYR A 297 10.72 1.08 14.19
N ILE A 298 10.01 1.21 13.07
CA ILE A 298 10.42 0.70 11.76
C ILE A 298 11.65 1.46 11.24
N SER A 299 11.65 2.80 11.33
CA SER A 299 12.80 3.64 10.94
C SER A 299 14.08 3.17 11.64
N ASN A 300 14.00 2.92 12.95
CA ASN A 300 15.11 2.42 13.76
C ASN A 300 15.59 1.03 13.31
N ARG A 301 14.65 0.12 13.02
CA ARG A 301 14.97 -1.23 12.52
C ARG A 301 15.68 -1.18 11.17
N LEU A 302 15.24 -0.29 10.28
CA LEU A 302 15.84 -0.11 8.95
C LEU A 302 17.25 0.50 9.03
N THR A 303 17.49 1.44 9.94
CA THR A 303 18.83 2.01 10.16
C THR A 303 19.84 1.02 10.74
N HIS A 304 19.39 -0.03 11.43
CA HIS A 304 20.25 -1.04 12.05
C HIS A 304 20.48 -2.30 11.21
N THR A 305 20.16 -2.26 9.91
CA THR A 305 20.50 -3.35 8.96
C THR A 305 22.00 -3.36 8.55
N SER A 306 22.86 -2.60 9.25
CA SER A 306 24.31 -2.58 9.05
C SER A 306 25.05 -2.87 10.37
N LYS A 307 25.52 -4.13 10.48
CA LYS A 307 26.61 -4.73 11.28
C LYS A 307 26.72 -4.48 12.81
N ASP A 308 27.12 -5.57 13.47
CA ASP A 308 27.57 -5.78 14.86
C ASP A 308 26.54 -5.98 15.99
N VAL A 309 26.60 -7.17 16.60
CA VAL A 309 25.55 -7.81 17.42
C VAL A 309 25.76 -7.65 18.94
N GLU A 310 26.89 -7.14 19.44
CA GLU A 310 27.24 -7.45 20.84
C GLU A 310 26.99 -6.35 21.90
N PHE A 311 26.47 -5.16 21.55
CA PHE A 311 26.23 -4.08 22.53
C PHE A 311 24.75 -3.70 22.71
N ARG A 312 23.81 -4.65 22.53
CA ARG A 312 22.44 -4.33 22.03
C ARG A 312 21.29 -4.15 23.03
N TYR A 313 21.44 -4.33 24.34
CA TYR A 313 20.27 -4.19 25.24
C TYR A 313 20.17 -2.83 25.98
N ALA A 314 21.28 -2.25 26.43
CA ALA A 314 21.26 -0.96 27.14
C ALA A 314 21.09 0.25 26.20
N THR A 315 21.65 0.19 24.99
CA THR A 315 21.51 1.20 23.93
C THR A 315 20.13 1.18 23.28
N LEU A 316 19.50 0.01 23.14
CA LEU A 316 18.14 -0.12 22.60
C LEU A 316 17.12 0.50 23.56
N ALA A 317 17.26 0.28 24.86
CA ALA A 317 16.38 0.88 25.87
C ALA A 317 16.51 2.41 25.94
N SER A 318 17.74 2.96 25.86
CA SER A 318 17.95 4.42 25.86
C SER A 318 17.50 5.08 24.56
N GLN A 319 17.65 4.42 23.41
CA GLN A 319 17.16 4.91 22.12
C GLN A 319 15.63 4.84 22.00
N LEU A 320 15.00 3.76 22.48
CA LEU A 320 13.54 3.66 22.57
C LEU A 320 12.96 4.73 23.52
N LYS A 321 13.65 5.02 24.63
CA LYS A 321 13.30 6.12 25.54
C LYS A 321 13.30 7.46 24.80
N ASN A 322 14.37 7.80 24.10
CA ASN A 322 14.47 9.07 23.36
C ASN A 322 13.44 9.20 22.23
N GLN A 323 13.13 8.08 21.56
CA GLN A 323 12.15 8.01 20.47
C GLN A 323 10.70 8.16 20.96
N TYR A 324 10.35 7.54 22.08
CA TYR A 324 9.05 7.74 22.73
C TYR A 324 8.83 9.22 23.09
N TRP A 325 9.85 9.88 23.64
CA TRP A 325 9.77 11.30 23.99
C TRP A 325 9.65 12.22 22.78
N ALA A 326 10.16 11.82 21.60
CA ALA A 326 9.96 12.57 20.36
C ALA A 326 8.50 12.54 19.86
N VAL A 327 7.78 11.43 20.12
CA VAL A 327 6.35 11.30 19.79
C VAL A 327 5.49 12.10 20.77
N VAL A 328 5.75 11.98 22.08
CA VAL A 328 5.07 12.77 23.12
C VAL A 328 5.26 14.27 22.90
N ARG A 329 6.48 14.67 22.52
CA ARG A 329 6.86 16.02 22.07
C ARG A 329 5.95 16.56 20.98
N LEU A 330 5.84 15.84 19.86
CA LEU A 330 5.07 16.30 18.71
C LEU A 330 3.59 16.46 19.06
N PHE A 331 3.06 15.53 19.87
CA PHE A 331 1.68 15.59 20.31
C PHE A 331 1.40 16.79 21.22
N LEU A 332 2.20 17.01 22.27
CA LEU A 332 1.99 18.14 23.17
C LEU A 332 2.15 19.48 22.44
N SER A 333 3.14 19.63 21.56
CA SER A 333 3.33 20.88 20.82
C SER A 333 2.20 21.20 19.84
N CYS A 334 1.59 20.19 19.21
CA CYS A 334 0.51 20.39 18.24
C CYS A 334 -0.88 20.42 18.87
N PHE A 335 -1.14 19.73 19.98
CA PHE A 335 -2.51 19.49 20.44
C PHE A 335 -2.85 20.09 21.81
N MET A 336 -1.89 20.63 22.57
CA MET A 336 -2.15 21.24 23.89
C MET A 336 -3.12 22.42 23.82
N LEU A 337 -2.87 23.39 22.93
CA LEU A 337 -3.70 24.58 22.79
C LEU A 337 -5.15 24.24 22.39
N PRO A 338 -5.41 23.46 21.31
CA PRO A 338 -6.77 23.14 20.91
C PRO A 338 -7.51 22.27 21.93
N LEU A 339 -6.86 21.25 22.52
CA LEU A 339 -7.52 20.40 23.52
C LEU A 339 -7.86 21.18 24.80
N SER A 340 -6.99 22.10 25.24
CA SER A 340 -7.27 22.98 26.37
C SER A 340 -8.46 23.91 26.09
N ALA A 341 -8.48 24.60 24.94
CA ALA A 341 -9.59 25.48 24.56
C ALA A 341 -10.93 24.74 24.46
N TRP A 342 -10.91 23.51 23.94
CA TRP A 342 -12.11 22.70 23.83
C TRP A 342 -12.60 22.17 25.17
N ALA A 343 -11.68 21.73 26.04
CA ALA A 343 -12.02 21.27 27.37
C ALA A 343 -12.63 22.39 28.22
N THR A 344 -12.09 23.62 28.14
CA THR A 344 -12.60 24.73 28.96
C THR A 344 -13.86 25.38 28.43
N TYR A 345 -14.09 25.37 27.12
CA TYR A 345 -15.35 25.84 26.52
C TYR A 345 -16.58 25.10 27.07
N GLN A 346 -16.45 23.81 27.36
CA GLN A 346 -17.54 23.00 27.90
C GLN A 346 -17.99 23.37 29.32
N PHE A 347 -17.19 24.14 30.07
CA PHE A 347 -17.59 24.62 31.39
C PHE A 347 -18.43 25.91 31.35
N HIS A 348 -18.51 26.55 30.18
CA HIS A 348 -19.12 27.87 30.04
C HIS A 348 -20.65 27.83 29.90
N GLU A 349 -21.20 26.79 29.26
CA GLU A 349 -22.65 26.65 29.06
C GLU A 349 -23.22 25.46 29.84
N GLY A 350 -23.62 25.71 31.09
CA GLY A 350 -24.14 24.70 32.01
C GLY A 350 -25.49 24.05 31.65
N TYR A 351 -26.10 24.40 30.51
CA TYR A 351 -27.45 23.93 30.13
C TYR A 351 -27.51 22.98 28.92
N VAL A 352 -26.47 22.94 28.05
CA VAL A 352 -26.60 22.29 26.72
C VAL A 352 -25.83 20.96 26.60
N PHE A 353 -24.69 20.81 27.29
CA PHE A 353 -23.85 19.62 27.21
C PHE A 353 -23.73 18.97 28.59
N GLY A 354 -24.66 18.05 28.90
CA GLY A 354 -24.83 17.49 30.25
C GLY A 354 -23.56 16.88 30.88
N TYR A 355 -23.53 16.80 32.22
CA TYR A 355 -22.46 16.32 33.14
C TYR A 355 -21.40 15.34 32.57
N GLN A 356 -21.79 14.40 31.72
CA GLN A 356 -20.91 13.41 31.10
C GLN A 356 -19.86 14.02 30.14
N THR A 357 -20.14 15.12 29.44
CA THR A 357 -19.14 15.80 28.59
C THR A 357 -18.13 16.59 29.42
N SER A 358 -18.56 17.20 30.53
CA SER A 358 -17.69 17.88 31.49
C SER A 358 -16.70 16.92 32.17
N ILE A 359 -17.10 15.69 32.47
CA ILE A 359 -16.18 14.65 32.98
C ILE A 359 -15.08 14.33 31.96
N MET A 360 -15.45 14.16 30.69
CA MET A 360 -14.46 13.86 29.64
C MET A 360 -13.47 15.00 29.45
N ALA A 361 -13.94 16.26 29.49
CA ALA A 361 -13.07 17.43 29.46
C ALA A 361 -12.08 17.46 30.64
N MET A 362 -12.55 17.12 31.86
CA MET A 362 -11.69 17.02 33.05
C MET A 362 -10.64 15.91 32.90
N LEU A 363 -11.01 14.74 32.38
CA LEU A 363 -10.07 13.64 32.15
C LEU A 363 -8.98 14.03 31.14
N VAL A 364 -9.34 14.69 30.04
CA VAL A 364 -8.38 15.17 29.03
C VAL A 364 -7.42 16.18 29.66
N LEU A 365 -7.91 17.13 30.44
CA LEU A 365 -7.07 18.12 31.10
C LEU A 365 -6.09 17.48 32.11
N ILE A 366 -6.55 16.49 32.89
CA ILE A 366 -5.72 15.72 33.81
C ILE A 366 -4.65 14.93 33.04
N LEU A 367 -5.00 14.32 31.91
CA LEU A 367 -4.05 13.58 31.05
C LEU A 367 -2.98 14.51 30.46
N LEU A 368 -3.34 15.72 30.01
CA LEU A 368 -2.37 16.70 29.51
C LEU A 368 -1.41 17.18 30.61
N LEU A 369 -1.95 17.50 31.80
CA LEU A 369 -1.15 17.94 32.95
C LEU A 369 -0.23 16.84 33.47
N SER A 370 -0.72 15.60 33.59
CA SER A 370 0.07 14.44 34.02
C SER A 370 1.13 14.05 32.98
N SER A 371 0.79 14.06 31.69
CA SER A 371 1.75 13.80 30.61
C SER A 371 2.88 14.84 30.62
N PHE A 372 2.55 16.11 30.82
CA PHE A 372 3.55 17.17 30.94
C PHE A 372 4.41 17.03 32.21
N TRP A 373 3.79 16.84 33.37
CA TRP A 373 4.50 16.68 34.65
C TRP A 373 5.47 15.50 34.60
N TRP A 374 4.98 14.36 34.13
CA TRP A 374 5.78 13.15 33.96
C TRP A 374 6.91 13.38 32.96
N SER A 375 6.62 13.99 31.82
CA SER A 375 7.61 14.22 30.76
C SER A 375 8.67 15.25 31.14
N TRP A 376 8.29 16.33 31.84
CA TRP A 376 9.22 17.27 32.43
C TRP A 376 10.16 16.60 33.42
N SER A 377 9.61 15.81 34.35
CA SER A 377 10.39 15.18 35.43
C SER A 377 11.51 14.26 34.92
N GLN A 378 11.37 13.78 33.67
CA GLN A 378 12.27 12.81 33.06
C GLN A 378 13.34 13.44 32.14
N ASP A 379 13.06 14.58 31.50
CA ASP A 379 14.00 15.22 30.57
C ASP A 379 13.89 16.76 30.57
N SER A 380 14.98 17.41 30.97
CA SER A 380 15.13 18.88 30.96
C SER A 380 15.14 19.51 29.57
N GLU A 381 15.42 18.74 28.52
CA GLU A 381 15.44 19.22 27.13
C GLU A 381 14.04 19.37 26.54
N MET A 382 13.00 18.88 27.24
CA MET A 382 11.60 18.97 26.81
C MET A 382 11.11 20.42 26.65
N GLY A 383 11.77 21.38 27.28
CA GLY A 383 11.52 22.81 27.07
C GLY A 383 11.89 23.39 25.73
N SER A 384 12.75 22.70 24.97
CA SER A 384 13.15 23.13 23.63
C SER A 384 12.13 22.80 22.54
N LEU A 385 10.96 22.25 22.91
CA LEU A 385 10.03 21.56 22.01
C LEU A 385 8.78 22.33 21.61
N ILE A 386 8.42 23.39 22.34
CA ILE A 386 7.22 24.15 22.04
C ILE A 386 7.51 25.17 20.94
N VAL A 387 8.72 25.74 20.91
CA VAL A 387 9.25 26.61 19.85
C VAL A 387 10.78 26.50 19.90
N GLN A 388 11.43 26.58 18.75
CA GLN A 388 12.89 26.49 18.57
C GLN A 388 13.68 27.21 19.68
N ARG A 389 14.58 26.47 20.35
CA ARG A 389 15.57 27.06 21.30
C ARG A 389 16.36 28.13 20.55
N PRO A 390 16.40 29.39 21.01
CA PRO A 390 17.23 30.41 20.39
C PRO A 390 18.69 29.93 20.43
N SER A 391 19.37 29.97 19.29
CA SER A 391 20.72 29.42 19.09
C SER A 391 21.83 30.10 19.92
N ARG A 392 21.48 31.10 20.74
CA ARG A 392 22.38 31.88 21.59
C ARG A 392 21.93 31.93 23.05
N LEU A 393 21.45 30.83 23.61
CA LEU A 393 21.45 30.71 25.08
C LEU A 393 22.86 30.38 25.54
N ASP A 394 23.51 31.34 26.21
CA ASP A 394 24.85 31.16 26.76
C ASP A 394 24.92 29.88 27.61
N ALA A 395 25.93 29.05 27.32
CA ALA A 395 26.16 27.74 27.93
C ALA A 395 26.30 27.78 29.48
N HIS A 396 26.34 28.96 30.08
CA HIS A 396 26.55 29.19 31.51
C HIS A 396 25.30 29.10 32.39
N LYS A 397 24.08 29.06 31.85
CA LYS A 397 22.82 28.97 32.63
C LYS A 397 22.04 27.66 32.39
N LYS A 398 22.62 26.51 32.76
CA LYS A 398 21.96 25.17 32.67
C LYS A 398 20.58 25.10 33.37
N GLY A 399 20.37 25.88 34.44
CA GLY A 399 19.08 25.91 35.15
C GLY A 399 17.96 26.69 34.45
N GLY A 400 18.28 27.69 33.60
CA GLY A 400 17.28 28.61 33.04
C GLY A 400 16.38 28.03 31.96
N SER A 401 16.89 27.05 31.22
CA SER A 401 16.18 26.43 30.10
C SER A 401 14.94 25.64 30.52
N GLN A 402 14.96 25.07 31.74
CA GLN A 402 13.83 24.30 32.29
C GLN A 402 12.69 25.24 32.73
N TYR A 403 13.01 26.42 33.27
CA TYR A 403 11.99 27.40 33.65
C TYR A 403 11.38 28.09 32.44
N TYR A 404 12.15 28.36 31.39
CA TYR A 404 11.60 28.88 30.14
C TYR A 404 10.59 27.90 29.50
N ALA A 405 10.88 26.59 29.57
CA ALA A 405 9.95 25.52 29.21
C ALA A 405 8.60 25.61 29.92
N LEU A 406 8.65 25.77 31.24
CA LEU A 406 7.49 25.90 32.12
C LEU A 406 6.62 27.05 31.68
N VAL A 407 7.26 28.19 31.43
CA VAL A 407 6.57 29.44 31.10
C VAL A 407 5.84 29.25 29.77
N LEU A 408 6.49 28.69 28.75
CA LEU A 408 5.84 28.44 27.46
C LEU A 408 4.66 27.46 27.56
N PHE A 409 4.83 26.35 28.27
CA PHE A 409 3.75 25.40 28.50
C PHE A 409 2.58 26.02 29.27
N SER A 410 2.88 26.72 30.36
CA SER A 410 1.86 27.37 31.20
C SER A 410 1.10 28.42 30.39
N LEU A 411 1.79 29.18 29.55
CA LEU A 411 1.16 30.14 28.65
C LEU A 411 0.31 29.47 27.57
N MET A 412 0.73 28.33 27.00
CA MET A 412 -0.10 27.59 26.03
C MET A 412 -1.37 27.02 26.66
N LEU A 413 -1.24 26.43 27.86
CA LEU A 413 -2.37 25.92 28.61
C LEU A 413 -3.33 27.06 28.97
N LEU A 414 -2.81 28.16 29.51
CA LEU A 414 -3.55 29.36 29.88
C LEU A 414 -4.26 29.99 28.69
N ARG A 415 -3.58 30.15 27.54
CA ARG A 415 -4.20 30.63 26.29
C ARG A 415 -5.38 29.76 25.89
N GLY A 416 -5.22 28.45 25.89
CA GLY A 416 -6.31 27.52 25.61
C GLY A 416 -7.47 27.73 26.59
N SER A 417 -7.17 27.76 27.88
CA SER A 417 -8.17 27.97 28.93
C SER A 417 -8.96 29.28 28.77
N ILE A 418 -8.28 30.38 28.42
CA ILE A 418 -8.90 31.69 28.18
C ILE A 418 -9.73 31.70 26.89
N ILE A 419 -9.19 31.11 25.81
CA ILE A 419 -9.90 31.00 24.53
C ILE A 419 -11.21 30.23 24.73
N GLY A 420 -11.20 29.10 25.42
CA GLY A 420 -12.43 28.32 25.65
C GLY A 420 -13.34 28.90 26.73
N GLY A 421 -12.80 29.17 27.91
CA GLY A 421 -13.58 29.41 29.13
C GLY A 421 -14.06 30.86 29.34
N MET A 422 -13.51 31.84 28.61
CA MET A 422 -13.85 33.28 28.79
C MET A 422 -14.62 33.88 27.61
N GLN A 423 -15.40 33.07 26.88
CA GLN A 423 -16.09 33.46 25.66
C GLN A 423 -17.12 34.60 25.84
N THR A 424 -17.70 34.78 27.04
CA THR A 424 -18.58 35.93 27.36
C THR A 424 -17.85 37.23 27.70
N TYR A 425 -16.61 37.16 28.18
CA TYR A 425 -15.87 38.32 28.69
C TYR A 425 -14.82 38.79 27.68
N THR A 426 -15.26 39.16 26.48
CA THR A 426 -14.40 39.37 25.29
C THR A 426 -13.31 40.43 25.48
N SER A 427 -13.60 41.56 26.12
CA SER A 427 -12.59 42.60 26.40
C SER A 427 -11.50 42.11 27.36
N VAL A 428 -11.89 41.36 28.40
CA VAL A 428 -10.95 40.78 29.38
C VAL A 428 -10.15 39.64 28.73
N GLN A 429 -10.82 38.83 27.92
CA GLN A 429 -10.25 37.73 27.15
C GLN A 429 -9.10 38.23 26.25
N ILE A 430 -9.33 39.27 25.44
CA ILE A 430 -8.29 39.88 24.58
C ILE A 430 -7.16 40.46 25.44
N GLY A 431 -7.50 41.18 26.52
CA GLY A 431 -6.51 41.79 27.41
C GLY A 431 -5.53 40.78 28.02
N ILE A 432 -6.04 39.66 28.55
CA ILE A 432 -5.19 38.61 29.14
C ILE A 432 -4.39 37.88 28.06
N LEU A 433 -4.97 37.64 26.88
CA LEU A 433 -4.24 37.02 25.75
C LEU A 433 -3.11 37.90 25.23
N LEU A 434 -3.33 39.23 25.10
CA LEU A 434 -2.27 40.19 24.81
C LEU A 434 -1.19 40.18 25.90
N GLY A 435 -1.59 40.12 27.17
CA GLY A 435 -0.68 39.95 28.29
C GLY A 435 0.17 38.67 28.18
N CYS A 436 -0.41 37.56 27.73
CA CYS A 436 0.33 36.32 27.49
C CYS A 436 1.40 36.47 26.41
N GLU A 437 1.10 37.17 25.31
CA GLU A 437 2.09 37.45 24.25
C GLU A 437 3.22 38.37 24.76
N VAL A 438 2.89 39.39 25.56
CA VAL A 438 3.89 40.28 26.18
C VAL A 438 4.77 39.51 27.17
N ILE A 439 4.19 38.65 28.01
CA ILE A 439 4.94 37.81 28.96
C ILE A 439 5.87 36.84 28.22
N GLN A 440 5.40 36.25 27.11
CA GLN A 440 6.24 35.39 26.27
C GLN A 440 7.43 36.15 25.70
N LEU A 441 7.20 37.35 25.16
CA LEU A 441 8.24 38.19 24.59
C LEU A 441 9.24 38.69 25.65
N ALA A 442 8.73 39.13 26.81
CA ALA A 442 9.52 39.57 27.95
C ALA A 442 10.41 38.44 28.49
N SER A 443 9.84 37.23 28.61
CA SER A 443 10.59 36.03 29.00
C SER A 443 11.69 35.71 27.98
N MET A 444 11.39 35.75 26.69
CA MET A 444 12.39 35.58 25.63
C MET A 444 13.52 36.62 25.72
N SER A 445 13.19 37.90 25.87
CA SER A 445 14.19 38.96 26.00
C SER A 445 15.04 38.82 27.27
N TYR A 446 14.46 38.33 28.37
CA TYR A 446 15.18 38.10 29.62
C TYR A 446 16.25 37.01 29.48
N TRP A 447 15.94 35.93 28.76
CA TRP A 447 16.85 34.79 28.60
C TRP A 447 17.84 34.93 27.45
N THR A 448 17.55 35.73 26.42
CA THR A 448 18.36 35.79 25.17
C THR A 448 18.77 37.21 24.74
N GLY A 449 18.41 38.22 25.53
CA GLY A 449 18.65 39.63 25.24
C GLY A 449 17.84 40.14 24.04
N PHE A 450 18.11 41.39 23.62
CA PHE A 450 17.43 42.03 22.48
C PHE A 450 17.72 41.38 21.11
N SER A 451 18.64 40.43 21.04
CA SER A 451 18.88 39.66 19.81
C SER A 451 17.70 38.75 19.43
N CYS A 452 16.76 38.51 20.37
CA CYS A 452 15.60 37.66 20.17
C CYS A 452 14.64 38.16 19.10
N PHE A 453 14.52 39.47 18.91
CA PHE A 453 13.57 40.10 17.99
C PHE A 453 13.82 39.74 16.51
N ILE A 454 15.08 39.41 16.16
CA ILE A 454 15.51 39.05 14.80
C ILE A 454 15.44 37.51 14.59
N SER A 455 15.26 36.74 15.65
CA SER A 455 15.09 35.28 15.55
C SER A 455 13.71 34.92 15.02
N LEU A 456 13.57 33.77 14.34
CA LEU A 456 12.29 33.26 13.83
C LEU A 456 11.18 33.30 14.91
N SER A 457 11.49 32.77 16.09
CA SER A 457 10.58 32.72 17.24
C SER A 457 10.17 34.11 17.73
N GLY A 458 11.11 35.07 17.76
CA GLY A 458 10.82 36.44 18.17
C GLY A 458 10.03 37.21 17.12
N THR A 459 10.38 37.06 15.84
CA THR A 459 9.63 37.66 14.72
C THR A 459 8.19 37.14 14.68
N LEU A 460 7.98 35.83 14.91
CA LEU A 460 6.63 35.25 15.02
C LEU A 460 5.88 35.78 16.23
N CYS A 461 6.52 35.92 17.40
CA CYS A 461 5.89 36.46 18.61
C CYS A 461 5.45 37.92 18.40
N VAL A 462 6.32 38.77 17.86
CA VAL A 462 6.00 40.18 17.54
C VAL A 462 4.89 40.27 16.50
N SER A 463 4.94 39.43 15.47
CA SER A 463 3.91 39.40 14.43
C SER A 463 2.56 38.95 14.97
N LYS A 464 2.53 37.96 15.87
CA LYS A 464 1.32 37.52 16.58
C LYS A 464 0.79 38.65 17.43
N LEU A 465 1.63 39.30 18.25
CA LEU A 465 1.23 40.44 19.08
C LEU A 465 0.62 41.58 18.24
N ALA A 466 1.26 41.94 17.13
CA ALA A 466 0.78 43.00 16.23
C ALA A 466 -0.57 42.66 15.59
N LEU A 467 -0.69 41.48 14.95
CA LEU A 467 -1.94 41.06 14.31
C LEU A 467 -3.06 40.79 15.31
N PHE A 468 -2.71 40.27 16.49
CA PHE A 468 -3.68 40.04 17.55
C PHE A 468 -4.22 41.37 18.09
N SER A 469 -3.36 42.39 18.27
CA SER A 469 -3.77 43.73 18.72
C SER A 469 -4.77 44.39 17.77
N LEU A 470 -4.71 44.12 16.47
CA LEU A 470 -5.67 44.64 15.50
C LEU A 470 -7.11 44.13 15.74
N ASN A 471 -7.28 43.00 16.43
CA ASN A 471 -8.62 42.50 16.80
C ASN A 471 -9.36 43.41 17.79
N ILE A 472 -8.66 44.34 18.45
CA ILE A 472 -9.28 45.41 19.26
C ILE A 472 -10.26 46.23 18.40
N GLY A 473 -10.00 46.39 17.10
CA GLY A 473 -10.89 47.08 16.17
C GLY A 473 -12.26 46.42 15.99
N PHE A 474 -12.43 45.16 16.41
CA PHE A 474 -13.72 44.45 16.39
C PHE A 474 -14.49 44.53 17.71
N LEU A 475 -13.95 45.21 18.72
CA LEU A 475 -14.69 45.47 19.96
C LEU A 475 -15.89 46.40 19.68
N PRO A 476 -17.03 46.19 20.39
CA PRO A 476 -18.18 47.05 20.26
C PRO A 476 -17.81 48.53 20.51
N GLY A 477 -18.20 49.42 19.59
CA GLY A 477 -17.99 50.86 19.71
C GLY A 477 -16.61 51.41 19.31
N VAL A 478 -15.64 50.55 18.92
CA VAL A 478 -14.27 51.01 18.54
C VAL A 478 -14.18 51.45 17.08
N ALA A 479 -14.74 50.66 16.16
CA ALA A 479 -14.75 50.96 14.73
C ALA A 479 -16.15 50.85 14.14
N ASP A 480 -16.45 51.69 13.15
CA ASP A 480 -17.62 51.57 12.31
C ASP A 480 -17.49 50.37 11.35
N HIS A 481 -18.53 50.07 10.57
CA HIS A 481 -18.52 48.91 9.69
C HIS A 481 -17.39 48.96 8.65
N SER A 482 -17.16 50.14 8.04
CA SER A 482 -16.08 50.37 7.07
C SER A 482 -14.69 50.16 7.69
N GLY A 483 -14.47 50.70 8.89
CA GLY A 483 -13.24 50.49 9.65
C GLY A 483 -12.99 49.01 9.98
N ARG A 484 -14.03 48.25 10.37
CA ARG A 484 -13.92 46.80 10.61
C ARG A 484 -13.55 46.02 9.35
N MET A 485 -14.13 46.38 8.20
CA MET A 485 -13.78 45.76 6.92
C MET A 485 -12.29 45.98 6.60
N LEU A 486 -11.81 47.22 6.72
CA LEU A 486 -10.41 47.57 6.50
C LEU A 486 -9.46 46.81 7.45
N VAL A 487 -9.78 46.78 8.74
CA VAL A 487 -8.99 46.06 9.75
C VAL A 487 -8.93 44.56 9.44
N ALA A 488 -10.04 43.95 9.03
CA ALA A 488 -10.09 42.55 8.63
C ALA A 488 -9.20 42.26 7.41
N TYR A 489 -9.19 43.13 6.39
CA TYR A 489 -8.28 42.97 5.25
C TYR A 489 -6.82 43.09 5.65
N ILE A 490 -6.47 44.04 6.53
CA ILE A 490 -5.11 44.21 7.03
C ILE A 490 -4.65 42.94 7.76
N ILE A 491 -5.52 42.36 8.61
CA ILE A 491 -5.22 41.13 9.34
C ILE A 491 -5.00 39.95 8.37
N LEU A 492 -5.89 39.75 7.38
CA LEU A 492 -5.77 38.67 6.40
C LEU A 492 -4.52 38.81 5.52
N CYS A 493 -4.22 40.01 5.03
CA CYS A 493 -3.00 40.29 4.28
C CYS A 493 -1.76 40.05 5.14
N GLY A 494 -1.79 40.44 6.41
CA GLY A 494 -0.72 40.18 7.37
C GLY A 494 -0.43 38.69 7.57
N HIS A 495 -1.48 37.87 7.73
CA HIS A 495 -1.33 36.41 7.80
C HIS A 495 -0.72 35.83 6.52
N LEU A 496 -1.16 36.28 5.35
CA LEU A 496 -0.63 35.84 4.06
C LEU A 496 0.86 36.18 3.91
N VAL A 497 1.25 37.40 4.27
CA VAL A 497 2.65 37.85 4.24
C VAL A 497 3.50 36.97 5.15
N ILE A 498 3.03 36.62 6.34
CA ILE A 498 3.79 35.75 7.25
C ILE A 498 3.93 34.34 6.70
N LEU A 499 2.85 33.73 6.19
CA LEU A 499 2.91 32.40 5.57
C LEU A 499 3.87 32.34 4.38
N VAL A 500 3.87 33.38 3.53
CA VAL A 500 4.74 33.42 2.35
C VAL A 500 6.18 33.78 2.72
N CYS A 501 6.39 34.88 3.44
CA CYS A 501 7.73 35.44 3.66
C CYS A 501 8.52 34.72 4.76
N ILE A 502 7.85 34.24 5.82
CA ILE A 502 8.53 33.59 6.96
C ILE A 502 8.68 32.09 6.74
N PHE A 503 7.74 31.43 6.04
CA PHE A 503 7.75 29.98 5.87
C PHE A 503 8.00 29.52 4.42
N LEU A 504 7.23 29.99 3.44
CA LEU A 504 7.32 29.49 2.06
C LEU A 504 8.64 29.87 1.38
N LEU A 505 9.01 31.16 1.38
CA LEU A 505 10.21 31.65 0.68
C LEU A 505 11.52 31.03 1.24
N PRO A 506 11.75 30.96 2.57
CA PRO A 506 12.94 30.30 3.11
C PRO A 506 12.99 28.81 2.76
N THR A 507 11.84 28.13 2.74
CA THR A 507 11.76 26.71 2.38
C THR A 507 12.08 26.49 0.91
N ALA A 508 11.56 27.33 0.01
CA ALA A 508 11.91 27.30 -1.40
C ALA A 508 13.41 27.58 -1.63
N PHE A 509 13.98 28.54 -0.90
CA PHE A 509 15.40 28.87 -0.98
C PHE A 509 16.31 27.71 -0.50
N ASP A 510 15.93 27.04 0.58
CA ASP A 510 16.65 25.86 1.08
C ASP A 510 16.55 24.68 0.08
N LEU A 511 15.39 24.50 -0.57
CA LEU A 511 15.20 23.49 -1.62
C LEU A 511 16.04 23.80 -2.87
N ILE A 512 16.12 25.06 -3.28
CA ILE A 512 16.97 25.52 -4.38
C ILE A 512 18.44 25.28 -4.06
N LYS A 513 18.91 25.59 -2.83
CA LYS A 513 20.28 25.29 -2.40
C LYS A 513 20.61 23.80 -2.44
N LEU A 514 19.65 22.94 -2.06
CA LEU A 514 19.78 21.49 -2.12
C LEU A 514 19.87 21.00 -3.57
N ALA A 515 18.99 21.49 -4.45
CA ALA A 515 19.02 21.21 -5.88
C ALA A 515 20.34 21.69 -6.52
N HIS A 516 20.83 22.86 -6.14
CA HIS A 516 22.09 23.43 -6.66
C HIS A 516 23.32 22.63 -6.18
N ARG A 517 23.33 22.10 -4.95
CA ARG A 517 24.37 21.17 -4.48
C ARG A 517 24.34 19.83 -5.21
N SER A 518 23.15 19.28 -5.47
CA SER A 518 23.00 18.07 -6.30
C SER A 518 23.37 18.31 -7.76
N TYR A 519 23.19 19.53 -8.27
CA TYR A 519 23.59 19.94 -9.62
C TYR A 519 25.11 20.18 -9.74
N HIS A 520 25.76 20.75 -8.72
CA HIS A 520 27.21 20.97 -8.70
C HIS A 520 28.01 19.66 -8.61
N ILE A 521 27.44 18.61 -8.02
CA ILE A 521 28.01 17.24 -8.06
C ILE A 521 27.87 16.63 -9.46
N ARG A 522 26.91 17.10 -10.26
CA ARG A 522 26.65 16.62 -11.62
C ARG A 522 27.38 17.40 -12.71
N SER A 523 27.84 18.62 -12.42
CA SER A 523 28.49 19.51 -13.40
C SER A 523 30.02 19.41 -13.45
N VAL A 524 30.66 18.58 -12.61
CA VAL A 524 32.11 18.34 -12.66
C VAL A 524 32.47 17.16 -13.59
N ASP A 525 31.48 16.38 -14.04
CA ASP A 525 31.69 15.16 -14.86
C ASP A 525 31.21 15.29 -16.33
N VAL A 526 30.95 16.49 -16.86
CA VAL A 526 30.31 16.65 -18.19
C VAL A 526 31.21 17.26 -19.29
N ASP A 527 32.40 17.77 -18.99
CA ASP A 527 33.29 18.30 -20.04
C ASP A 527 34.37 17.30 -20.44
N LYS A 528 34.01 16.33 -21.30
CA LYS A 528 34.86 15.77 -22.37
C LYS A 528 34.09 14.83 -23.32
N GLU A 529 33.76 15.40 -24.49
CA GLU A 529 33.65 14.81 -25.84
C GLU A 529 32.74 13.59 -26.11
N GLY A 530 31.52 13.90 -26.60
CA GLY A 530 31.08 13.63 -27.97
C GLY A 530 31.18 12.22 -28.59
N SER A 531 30.08 11.45 -28.54
CA SER A 531 29.45 10.79 -29.72
C SER A 531 28.17 10.01 -29.33
N VAL A 532 27.27 9.88 -30.32
CA VAL A 532 25.82 9.59 -30.32
C VAL A 532 25.44 8.16 -29.80
N PRO A 533 24.20 7.93 -29.29
CA PRO A 533 23.93 6.99 -28.20
C PRO A 533 23.44 5.60 -28.65
N VAL A 534 23.94 4.56 -27.98
CA VAL A 534 23.33 3.24 -27.92
C VAL A 534 23.10 2.91 -26.44
N GLY A 535 21.84 2.60 -26.13
CA GLY A 535 21.33 2.50 -24.77
C GLY A 535 21.91 1.35 -23.96
N GLN A 536 22.05 1.63 -22.66
CA GLN A 536 22.01 0.71 -21.53
C GLN A 536 22.87 -0.55 -21.66
N SER A 537 24.10 -0.48 -21.15
CA SER A 537 24.76 -1.52 -20.35
C SER A 537 26.18 -1.08 -20.00
N PHE A 538 26.41 -0.26 -18.97
CA PHE A 538 27.72 -0.18 -18.30
C PHE A 538 27.61 0.61 -16.98
N GLN A 539 27.22 -0.07 -15.90
CA GLN A 539 27.60 0.37 -14.56
C GLN A 539 27.78 -0.86 -13.65
N LEU A 540 28.82 -1.62 -13.97
CA LEU A 540 29.36 -2.68 -13.11
C LEU A 540 30.87 -2.81 -13.37
N PHE A 541 31.61 -1.70 -13.18
CA PHE A 541 33.07 -1.72 -13.29
C PHE A 541 33.83 -0.74 -12.36
N VAL A 542 33.27 -0.32 -11.21
CA VAL A 542 33.99 0.59 -10.29
C VAL A 542 34.06 0.10 -8.84
N LEU A 543 34.04 -1.22 -8.60
CA LEU A 543 34.37 -1.78 -7.28
C LEU A 543 35.40 -2.91 -7.39
N SER A 544 36.56 -2.61 -7.99
CA SER A 544 37.75 -3.47 -7.90
C SER A 544 39.07 -2.70 -8.00
N LEU A 545 39.09 -1.39 -7.74
CA LEU A 545 40.32 -0.58 -7.84
C LEU A 545 40.62 0.22 -6.55
N ALA A 546 40.56 -0.44 -5.39
CA ALA A 546 40.95 0.16 -4.12
C ALA A 546 41.73 -0.79 -3.19
N GLN A 547 42.46 -1.76 -3.76
CA GLN A 547 43.30 -2.67 -2.96
C GLN A 547 44.66 -3.01 -3.58
N HIS A 548 45.20 -2.17 -4.46
CA HIS A 548 46.56 -2.34 -5.00
C HIS A 548 47.28 -0.98 -5.11
N GLN A 549 47.62 -0.39 -3.96
CA GLN A 549 48.59 0.71 -3.93
C GLN A 549 49.27 0.81 -2.56
N LYS A 550 50.03 -0.22 -2.19
CA LYS A 550 51.02 -0.14 -1.10
C LYS A 550 52.07 -1.25 -1.16
N ALA A 551 52.80 -1.34 -2.27
CA ALA A 551 54.14 -1.91 -2.27
C ALA A 551 54.87 -1.47 -3.54
N VAL A 552 56.16 -1.15 -3.37
CA VAL A 552 57.18 -0.96 -4.42
C VAL A 552 57.19 0.40 -5.13
N ARG A 553 57.84 1.37 -4.48
CA ARG A 553 58.66 2.38 -5.17
C ARG A 553 60.13 2.01 -4.97
N SER A 554 60.87 1.97 -6.08
CA SER A 554 62.33 2.23 -6.26
C SER A 554 63.05 1.11 -7.01
N VAL A 555 63.47 1.41 -8.24
CA VAL A 555 64.83 1.29 -8.84
C VAL A 555 64.71 1.58 -10.37
N PRO A 556 65.58 2.42 -10.96
CA PRO A 556 65.52 2.83 -12.38
C PRO A 556 66.30 1.87 -13.33
N PRO A 557 66.25 2.06 -14.66
CA PRO A 557 66.31 1.00 -15.67
C PRO A 557 67.72 0.78 -16.27
N ASP A 558 67.97 -0.41 -16.82
CA ASP A 558 68.58 -0.61 -18.15
C ASP A 558 68.65 -2.11 -18.56
N PRO A 559 68.88 -2.43 -19.85
CA PRO A 559 68.14 -3.45 -20.59
C PRO A 559 68.90 -4.78 -20.75
N VAL A 560 68.30 -5.67 -21.56
CA VAL A 560 68.79 -6.98 -22.05
C VAL A 560 68.23 -8.16 -21.25
N PHE A 561 67.11 -8.71 -21.75
CA PHE A 561 67.01 -10.09 -22.23
C PHE A 561 65.59 -10.30 -22.76
N ALA A 562 65.45 -10.31 -24.08
CA ALA A 562 64.22 -10.73 -24.73
C ALA A 562 64.03 -12.24 -24.50
N PHE A 563 63.19 -12.60 -23.53
CA PHE A 563 62.58 -13.93 -23.48
C PHE A 563 61.17 -13.83 -24.05
N LYS A 564 60.95 -14.54 -25.17
CA LYS A 564 59.62 -14.86 -25.71
C LYS A 564 58.72 -15.35 -24.57
N GLN A 565 57.69 -14.59 -24.23
CA GLN A 565 56.58 -15.11 -23.45
C GLN A 565 55.65 -15.84 -24.42
N SER A 566 55.70 -17.16 -24.37
CA SER A 566 54.75 -18.04 -25.03
C SER A 566 53.33 -17.67 -24.62
N SER A 567 52.46 -17.44 -25.60
CA SER A 567 51.02 -17.49 -25.44
C SER A 567 50.65 -18.83 -24.80
N HIS A 568 50.22 -18.82 -23.53
CA HIS A 568 49.60 -19.97 -22.89
C HIS A 568 48.33 -20.33 -23.68
N PHE A 569 48.45 -21.34 -24.54
CA PHE A 569 47.34 -22.07 -25.14
C PHE A 569 46.49 -22.64 -24.01
N GLN A 570 45.28 -22.11 -23.81
CA GLN A 570 44.27 -22.79 -23.01
C GLN A 570 43.69 -23.90 -23.92
N PRO A 571 43.74 -25.18 -23.54
CA PRO A 571 43.24 -26.27 -24.38
C PRO A 571 41.73 -26.09 -24.63
N ASP A 572 41.27 -26.48 -25.83
CA ASP A 572 39.85 -26.44 -26.18
C ASP A 572 39.04 -27.23 -25.13
N PRO A 573 38.08 -26.62 -24.41
CA PRO A 573 37.31 -27.28 -23.36
C PRO A 573 36.54 -28.51 -23.86
N LYS A 574 36.18 -28.56 -25.16
CA LYS A 574 35.57 -29.76 -25.77
C LYS A 574 36.56 -30.92 -25.83
N LYS A 575 37.81 -30.62 -26.20
CA LYS A 575 38.88 -31.61 -26.28
C LYS A 575 39.27 -32.11 -24.89
N LEU A 576 39.39 -31.21 -23.92
CA LEU A 576 39.66 -31.59 -22.53
C LEU A 576 38.54 -32.46 -21.94
N LEU A 577 37.29 -32.10 -22.21
CA LEU A 577 36.14 -32.90 -21.78
C LEU A 577 36.18 -34.30 -22.38
N LEU A 578 36.47 -34.39 -23.68
CA LEU A 578 36.56 -35.66 -24.38
C LEU A 578 37.72 -36.52 -23.85
N GLU A 579 38.90 -35.94 -23.61
CA GLU A 579 40.04 -36.63 -22.99
C GLU A 579 39.67 -37.23 -21.63
N MET A 580 38.91 -36.49 -20.80
CA MET A 580 38.40 -36.98 -19.51
C MET A 580 37.42 -38.15 -19.69
N ILE A 581 36.55 -38.11 -20.69
CA ILE A 581 35.60 -39.20 -20.99
C ILE A 581 36.35 -40.44 -21.49
N MET A 582 37.22 -40.28 -22.49
CA MET A 582 38.00 -41.39 -23.06
C MET A 582 38.88 -42.07 -22.01
N LYS A 583 39.48 -41.30 -21.10
CA LYS A 583 40.26 -41.84 -19.98
C LYS A 583 39.41 -42.69 -19.02
N ARG A 584 38.15 -42.31 -18.79
CA ARG A 584 37.23 -43.00 -17.88
C ARG A 584 36.57 -44.22 -18.53
N GLU A 585 36.30 -44.15 -19.83
CA GLU A 585 35.70 -45.23 -20.63
C GLU A 585 36.75 -45.89 -21.53
N ALA A 586 37.97 -46.08 -21.01
CA ALA A 586 39.10 -46.59 -21.78
C ALA A 586 38.81 -47.98 -22.39
N ASP A 587 38.00 -48.80 -21.72
CA ASP A 587 37.61 -50.12 -22.22
C ASP A 587 36.85 -50.04 -23.55
N ILE A 588 36.01 -49.00 -23.74
CA ILE A 588 35.21 -48.79 -24.95
C ILE A 588 36.03 -48.11 -26.05
N PHE A 589 36.89 -47.15 -25.70
CA PHE A 589 37.67 -46.35 -26.67
C PHE A 589 39.09 -46.88 -26.94
N SER A 590 39.46 -48.05 -26.42
CA SER A 590 40.84 -48.57 -26.36
C SER A 590 41.55 -48.79 -27.71
N GLN A 591 40.84 -48.77 -28.84
CA GLN A 591 41.39 -49.12 -30.16
C GLN A 591 41.44 -47.98 -31.20
N GLU A 592 41.04 -46.76 -30.85
CA GLU A 592 40.89 -45.66 -31.82
C GLU A 592 41.88 -44.50 -31.63
N THR A 593 42.32 -43.92 -32.76
CA THR A 593 43.10 -42.67 -32.80
C THR A 593 42.18 -41.46 -32.65
N VAL A 594 42.66 -40.39 -32.00
CA VAL A 594 41.97 -39.15 -31.56
C VAL A 594 41.06 -38.46 -32.62
N ASP A 595 41.13 -38.84 -33.89
CA ASP A 595 40.47 -38.12 -34.99
C ASP A 595 39.18 -38.78 -35.54
N THR A 596 38.95 -40.09 -35.39
CA THR A 596 37.82 -40.80 -36.05
C THR A 596 37.24 -41.93 -35.20
N MET A 597 35.91 -42.03 -35.15
CA MET A 597 35.16 -43.05 -34.38
C MET A 597 34.29 -43.94 -35.26
N THR A 598 34.39 -45.25 -35.04
CA THR A 598 33.57 -46.28 -35.70
C THR A 598 32.13 -46.25 -35.20
N PRO A 599 31.14 -46.54 -36.06
CA PRO A 599 29.73 -46.63 -35.66
C PRO A 599 29.47 -47.63 -34.53
N GLU A 600 30.23 -48.71 -34.46
CA GLU A 600 30.12 -49.74 -33.43
C GLU A 600 30.53 -49.20 -32.05
N VAL A 601 31.63 -48.46 -31.97
CA VAL A 601 32.11 -47.82 -30.73
C VAL A 601 31.13 -46.75 -30.26
N LEU A 602 30.63 -45.91 -31.18
CA LEU A 602 29.62 -44.90 -30.87
C LEU A 602 28.32 -45.55 -30.35
N SER A 603 27.84 -46.61 -31.01
CA SER A 603 26.66 -47.36 -30.58
C SER A 603 26.87 -48.02 -29.22
N GLY A 604 28.06 -48.60 -28.96
CA GLY A 604 28.43 -49.16 -27.67
C GLY A 604 28.39 -48.12 -26.56
N PHE A 605 28.99 -46.95 -26.79
CA PHE A 605 28.98 -45.83 -25.85
C PHE A 605 27.56 -45.32 -25.55
N LEU A 606 26.74 -45.09 -26.58
CA LEU A 606 25.36 -44.62 -26.40
C LEU A 606 24.51 -45.64 -25.62
N LYS A 607 24.68 -46.94 -25.89
CA LYS A 607 23.92 -47.99 -25.23
C LYS A 607 24.38 -48.25 -23.79
N GLU A 608 25.67 -48.49 -23.58
CA GLU A 608 26.20 -48.96 -22.30
C GLU A 608 26.42 -47.82 -21.29
N VAL A 609 26.87 -46.66 -21.79
CA VAL A 609 27.22 -45.50 -20.96
C VAL A 609 26.05 -44.52 -20.86
N GLN A 610 25.46 -44.11 -21.99
CA GLN A 610 24.34 -43.16 -22.00
C GLN A 610 22.98 -43.79 -21.69
N GLY A 611 22.85 -45.12 -21.78
CA GLY A 611 21.61 -45.84 -21.52
C GLY A 611 20.52 -45.59 -22.58
N GLU A 612 20.93 -45.34 -23.83
CA GLU A 612 20.05 -45.07 -24.96
C GLU A 612 19.91 -46.36 -25.79
N PHE A 613 18.79 -47.07 -25.60
CA PHE A 613 18.58 -48.42 -26.13
C PHE A 613 18.06 -48.47 -27.58
N ASP A 614 17.53 -47.36 -28.11
CA ASP A 614 16.96 -47.27 -29.48
C ASP A 614 17.98 -46.79 -30.54
N ALA A 615 19.28 -47.01 -30.33
CA ALA A 615 20.34 -46.57 -31.23
C ALA A 615 20.56 -47.49 -32.47
N VAL A 616 19.52 -48.18 -32.96
CA VAL A 616 19.60 -48.97 -34.22
C VAL A 616 19.08 -48.18 -35.43
N ASP A 617 18.40 -47.04 -35.23
CA ASP A 617 17.93 -46.19 -36.35
C ASP A 617 18.81 -44.98 -36.68
N LEU A 618 19.98 -44.81 -36.02
CA LEU A 618 20.92 -43.72 -36.35
C LEU A 618 21.57 -43.85 -37.75
N CYS A 619 21.42 -45.01 -38.43
CA CYS A 619 22.04 -45.28 -39.73
C CYS A 619 21.07 -45.30 -40.92
N LYS A 620 19.77 -44.98 -40.77
CA LYS A 620 18.81 -45.08 -41.89
C LYS A 620 17.94 -43.87 -42.20
N ASP A 621 17.81 -42.87 -41.34
CA ASP A 621 17.05 -41.66 -41.69
C ASP A 621 17.49 -40.43 -40.87
N PRO A 622 18.00 -39.34 -41.49
CA PRO A 622 18.36 -38.11 -40.76
C PRO A 622 17.15 -37.23 -40.38
N LYS A 623 15.92 -37.78 -40.41
CA LYS A 623 14.68 -37.08 -40.05
C LYS A 623 13.85 -37.87 -39.05
N VAL A 624 14.40 -38.24 -37.89
CA VAL A 624 13.59 -38.73 -36.76
C VAL A 624 14.12 -38.18 -35.43
N PHE A 625 13.98 -36.87 -35.23
CA PHE A 625 13.80 -36.27 -33.90
C PHE A 625 12.78 -35.13 -34.02
N THR A 626 11.59 -35.49 -34.50
CA THR A 626 10.37 -34.74 -34.22
C THR A 626 9.38 -35.74 -33.67
N ASP A 627 9.11 -35.65 -32.37
CA ASP A 627 7.94 -36.27 -31.75
C ASP A 627 6.71 -35.82 -32.56
N SER A 628 6.24 -36.71 -33.43
CA SER A 628 5.12 -36.46 -34.31
C SER A 628 3.82 -36.59 -33.51
N SER A 629 3.36 -35.46 -32.95
CA SER A 629 1.94 -35.15 -32.80
C SER A 629 1.78 -33.65 -32.49
N SER A 630 2.06 -32.81 -33.48
CA SER A 630 1.49 -31.46 -33.56
C SER A 630 0.51 -31.43 -34.72
N THR A 631 -0.78 -31.43 -34.42
CA THR A 631 -1.77 -30.86 -35.34
C THR A 631 -1.74 -29.34 -35.20
N LEU A 632 -1.35 -28.67 -36.30
CA LEU A 632 -1.69 -27.29 -36.74
C LEU A 632 -0.92 -26.13 -36.04
N VAL A 633 -0.24 -25.14 -36.69
CA VAL A 633 -0.14 -24.62 -38.07
C VAL A 633 1.22 -23.88 -38.28
N ASP A 634 1.74 -24.01 -39.50
CA ASP A 634 2.71 -23.24 -40.29
C ASP A 634 4.22 -23.07 -39.97
N SER A 635 4.93 -23.33 -41.06
CA SER A 635 6.35 -23.51 -41.34
C SER A 635 7.17 -22.23 -41.54
N LYS A 636 8.45 -22.29 -41.15
CA LYS A 636 9.58 -21.74 -41.94
C LYS A 636 10.77 -22.69 -41.87
N GLU A 637 11.25 -23.11 -43.03
CA GLU A 637 12.39 -24.00 -43.27
C GLU A 637 13.73 -23.49 -42.70
N PRO A 638 14.68 -24.39 -42.41
CA PRO A 638 16.10 -24.10 -42.59
C PRO A 638 16.71 -24.99 -43.67
N SER A 639 17.29 -24.32 -44.67
CA SER A 639 18.17 -24.88 -45.69
C SER A 639 19.57 -25.11 -45.13
N PHE A 640 20.05 -26.35 -45.07
CA PHE A 640 21.48 -26.69 -45.22
C PHE A 640 21.61 -28.18 -45.58
N GLY A 641 22.29 -28.48 -46.70
CA GLY A 641 22.42 -29.82 -47.26
C GLY A 641 23.29 -30.76 -46.42
N ILE A 642 22.89 -32.02 -46.33
CA ILE A 642 23.52 -33.09 -45.52
C ILE A 642 24.40 -33.97 -46.43
N LYS A 643 25.65 -34.21 -46.01
CA LYS A 643 26.55 -35.26 -46.56
C LYS A 643 26.28 -36.61 -45.85
N PRO A 644 26.49 -37.75 -46.52
CA PRO A 644 26.17 -39.07 -45.96
C PRO A 644 27.10 -39.48 -44.81
N VAL A 645 26.53 -40.19 -43.84
CA VAL A 645 27.17 -40.74 -42.63
C VAL A 645 28.08 -41.90 -43.03
N THR A 646 29.39 -41.68 -43.03
CA THR A 646 30.37 -42.77 -43.01
C THR A 646 31.44 -42.63 -41.94
N GLU A 647 31.68 -41.45 -41.35
CA GLU A 647 32.67 -41.27 -40.27
C GLU A 647 32.22 -40.14 -39.33
N THR A 648 31.84 -40.47 -38.09
CA THR A 648 31.55 -39.46 -37.04
C THR A 648 32.85 -39.07 -36.36
N SER A 649 33.16 -37.77 -36.31
CA SER A 649 34.36 -37.30 -35.62
C SER A 649 34.15 -37.23 -34.11
N PHE A 650 35.22 -37.32 -33.35
CA PHE A 650 35.22 -37.11 -31.89
C PHE A 650 34.70 -35.72 -31.48
N ASN A 651 34.88 -34.72 -32.35
CA ASN A 651 34.31 -33.37 -32.15
C ASN A 651 32.78 -33.36 -32.31
N ASP A 652 32.22 -34.21 -33.17
CA ASP A 652 30.77 -34.34 -33.33
C ASP A 652 30.14 -34.99 -32.09
N LEU A 653 30.80 -35.98 -31.49
CA LEU A 653 30.38 -36.55 -30.21
C LEU A 653 30.43 -35.49 -29.09
N ALA A 654 31.52 -34.72 -28.99
CA ALA A 654 31.62 -33.64 -28.01
C ALA A 654 30.54 -32.56 -28.21
N ALA A 655 30.21 -32.23 -29.47
CA ALA A 655 29.13 -31.30 -29.80
C ALA A 655 27.75 -31.88 -29.41
N HIS A 656 27.51 -33.17 -29.67
CA HIS A 656 26.29 -33.85 -29.27
C HIS A 656 26.13 -33.89 -27.74
N LEU A 657 27.20 -34.24 -27.01
CA LEU A 657 27.17 -34.29 -25.54
C LEU A 657 26.88 -32.93 -24.89
N LEU A 658 27.28 -31.84 -25.54
CA LEU A 658 27.03 -30.47 -25.10
C LEU A 658 25.76 -29.86 -25.71
N SER A 659 25.02 -30.61 -26.53
CA SER A 659 23.79 -30.14 -27.14
C SER A 659 22.61 -30.17 -26.17
N GLU A 660 21.59 -29.39 -26.48
CA GLU A 660 20.31 -29.35 -25.77
C GLU A 660 19.58 -30.70 -25.79
N ASP A 661 19.85 -31.54 -26.79
CA ASP A 661 19.24 -32.88 -26.91
C ASP A 661 19.80 -33.87 -25.87
N ASN A 662 20.99 -33.58 -25.32
CA ASN A 662 21.68 -34.42 -24.35
C ASN A 662 21.36 -34.07 -22.89
N LEU A 663 20.40 -33.19 -22.60
CA LEU A 663 20.08 -32.75 -21.23
C LEU A 663 19.82 -33.91 -20.26
N ALA A 664 20.29 -33.74 -19.02
CA ALA A 664 20.14 -34.73 -17.96
C ALA A 664 18.68 -35.00 -17.56
N VAL A 665 17.80 -34.00 -17.64
CA VAL A 665 16.41 -34.08 -17.20
C VAL A 665 15.53 -34.40 -18.40
N ARG A 666 14.74 -35.49 -18.32
CA ARG A 666 13.78 -35.86 -19.37
C ARG A 666 12.69 -34.80 -19.51
N SER A 667 12.33 -34.46 -20.75
CA SER A 667 11.21 -33.56 -21.07
C SER A 667 9.85 -34.15 -20.73
N LYS A 668 9.74 -35.50 -20.76
CA LYS A 668 8.55 -36.26 -20.38
C LYS A 668 8.88 -37.25 -19.25
N PRO A 669 7.99 -37.45 -18.27
CA PRO A 669 8.20 -38.42 -17.20
C PRO A 669 8.14 -39.86 -17.73
N LEU A 670 8.91 -40.76 -17.10
CA LEU A 670 9.04 -42.17 -17.51
C LEU A 670 7.73 -42.97 -17.35
N HIS A 671 6.95 -42.63 -16.31
CA HIS A 671 5.63 -43.19 -16.04
C HIS A 671 4.60 -42.07 -16.06
N HIS A 672 3.66 -42.15 -17.00
CA HIS A 672 2.63 -41.12 -17.21
C HIS A 672 1.24 -41.75 -17.42
N ASP A 673 0.79 -42.53 -16.43
CA ASP A 673 -0.58 -43.04 -16.38
C ASP A 673 -1.52 -41.92 -15.91
N LEU A 674 -2.44 -41.50 -16.79
CA LEU A 674 -3.43 -40.44 -16.56
C LEU A 674 -4.88 -40.99 -16.50
N ASP A 675 -5.03 -42.31 -16.38
CA ASP A 675 -6.33 -43.00 -16.36
C ASP A 675 -6.79 -43.42 -14.96
N ARG A 676 -6.02 -43.09 -13.91
CA ARG A 676 -6.44 -43.27 -12.51
C ARG A 676 -7.38 -42.13 -12.06
N PRO A 677 -8.17 -42.32 -10.99
CA PRO A 677 -8.97 -41.24 -10.40
C PRO A 677 -8.14 -40.02 -9.96
N VAL A 678 -8.68 -38.79 -10.14
CA VAL A 678 -7.94 -37.54 -9.86
C VAL A 678 -7.41 -37.43 -8.42
N ASN A 679 -8.07 -38.02 -7.42
CA ASN A 679 -7.56 -38.04 -6.03
C ASN A 679 -6.26 -38.84 -5.85
N GLU A 680 -5.86 -39.65 -6.82
CA GLU A 680 -4.61 -40.40 -6.84
C GLU A 680 -3.42 -39.59 -7.38
N TYR A 681 -3.61 -38.33 -7.79
CA TYR A 681 -2.55 -37.48 -8.32
C TYR A 681 -2.14 -36.36 -7.36
N PHE A 682 -0.87 -36.00 -7.39
CA PHE A 682 -0.42 -34.67 -7.00
C PHE A 682 -0.82 -33.69 -8.11
N ILE A 683 -1.33 -32.53 -7.74
CA ILE A 683 -1.86 -31.51 -8.65
C ILE A 683 -1.13 -30.20 -8.41
N SER A 684 -0.51 -29.67 -9.47
CA SER A 684 0.22 -28.40 -9.41
C SER A 684 -0.71 -27.26 -9.05
N SER A 685 -0.49 -26.63 -7.88
CA SER A 685 -1.48 -25.74 -7.26
C SER A 685 -0.89 -24.39 -6.85
N SER A 686 -1.60 -23.30 -7.16
CA SER A 686 -1.26 -21.92 -6.84
C SER A 686 -2.14 -21.36 -5.72
N HIS A 687 -1.56 -20.49 -4.90
CA HIS A 687 -2.23 -19.74 -3.83
C HIS A 687 -2.22 -18.24 -4.15
N ASN A 688 -3.34 -17.56 -3.91
CA ASN A 688 -3.55 -16.14 -4.22
C ASN A 688 -2.99 -15.74 -5.60
N THR A 689 -3.39 -16.49 -6.64
CA THR A 689 -2.81 -16.44 -8.00
C THR A 689 -2.80 -15.04 -8.62
N TYR A 690 -3.71 -14.17 -8.21
CA TYR A 690 -3.82 -12.79 -8.67
C TYR A 690 -2.71 -11.85 -8.15
N LEU A 691 -1.84 -12.30 -7.24
CA LEU A 691 -0.75 -11.49 -6.66
C LEU A 691 0.60 -11.71 -7.38
N LEU A 692 1.30 -10.62 -7.71
CA LEU A 692 2.66 -10.65 -8.28
C LEU A 692 3.76 -10.31 -7.25
N GLY A 693 3.42 -10.17 -5.97
CA GLY A 693 4.35 -9.77 -4.91
C GLY A 693 3.81 -10.06 -3.52
N ARG A 694 4.25 -9.27 -2.53
CA ARG A 694 3.86 -9.39 -1.12
C ARG A 694 2.34 -9.31 -0.91
N GLN A 695 1.84 -10.03 0.10
CA GLN A 695 0.40 -10.22 0.38
C GLN A 695 -0.34 -8.92 0.74
N VAL A 696 0.35 -7.95 1.37
CA VAL A 696 -0.29 -6.75 1.96
C VAL A 696 -0.11 -5.48 1.12
N ALA A 697 0.87 -5.45 0.20
CA ALA A 697 1.31 -4.23 -0.49
C ALA A 697 1.21 -4.27 -2.02
N THR A 698 0.80 -5.40 -2.62
CA THR A 698 0.87 -5.60 -4.07
C THR A 698 -0.50 -5.69 -4.71
N ARG A 699 -0.72 -4.96 -5.81
CA ARG A 699 -2.00 -4.92 -6.54
C ARG A 699 -2.32 -6.27 -7.17
N SER A 700 -3.61 -6.63 -7.19
CA SER A 700 -4.12 -7.76 -7.98
C SER A 700 -3.93 -7.49 -9.47
N LYS A 701 -3.46 -8.48 -10.24
CA LYS A 701 -3.19 -8.36 -11.67
C LYS A 701 -3.58 -9.63 -12.43
N LEU A 702 -4.06 -9.45 -13.66
CA LEU A 702 -4.38 -10.55 -14.57
C LEU A 702 -3.13 -11.37 -14.95
N GLU A 703 -1.95 -10.71 -15.04
CA GLU A 703 -0.65 -11.35 -15.27
C GLU A 703 -0.35 -12.53 -14.33
N GLY A 704 -0.86 -12.49 -13.09
CA GLY A 704 -0.66 -13.57 -12.13
C GLY A 704 -1.24 -14.90 -12.63
N TYR A 705 -2.40 -14.85 -13.28
CA TYR A 705 -3.02 -16.01 -13.90
C TYR A 705 -2.26 -16.45 -15.16
N VAL A 706 -1.91 -15.51 -16.03
CA VAL A 706 -1.15 -15.80 -17.27
C VAL A 706 0.16 -16.51 -16.96
N THR A 707 0.97 -15.94 -16.07
CA THR A 707 2.29 -16.49 -15.70
C THR A 707 2.20 -17.82 -14.94
N THR A 708 1.14 -18.03 -14.16
CA THR A 708 0.93 -19.28 -13.42
C THR A 708 0.47 -20.40 -14.35
N LEU A 709 -0.45 -20.12 -15.27
CA LEU A 709 -0.97 -21.09 -16.23
C LEU A 709 0.08 -21.45 -17.29
N SER A 710 0.88 -20.49 -17.76
CA SER A 710 1.98 -20.76 -18.69
C SER A 710 3.07 -21.66 -18.10
N LYS A 711 3.21 -21.68 -16.77
CA LYS A 711 4.08 -22.61 -16.03
C LYS A 711 3.47 -24.00 -15.81
N GLY A 712 2.30 -24.30 -16.40
CA GLY A 712 1.64 -25.59 -16.29
C GLY A 712 0.91 -25.83 -14.97
N CYS A 713 0.59 -24.79 -14.19
CA CYS A 713 -0.22 -24.93 -12.97
C CYS A 713 -1.65 -25.39 -13.32
N ARG A 714 -2.21 -26.32 -12.53
CA ARG A 714 -3.52 -26.97 -12.78
C ARG A 714 -4.55 -26.72 -11.67
N SER A 715 -4.23 -25.86 -10.70
CA SER A 715 -5.19 -25.32 -9.75
C SER A 715 -4.86 -23.86 -9.44
N VAL A 716 -5.76 -22.93 -9.77
CA VAL A 716 -5.59 -21.49 -9.52
C VAL A 716 -6.64 -20.97 -8.56
N GLU A 717 -6.31 -19.91 -7.82
CA GLU A 717 -7.17 -19.33 -6.78
C GLU A 717 -7.74 -17.96 -7.19
N VAL A 718 -9.01 -17.72 -6.86
CA VAL A 718 -9.71 -16.46 -7.14
C VAL A 718 -10.50 -16.02 -5.91
N ASP A 719 -10.05 -14.91 -5.30
CA ASP A 719 -10.69 -14.32 -4.12
C ASP A 719 -11.72 -13.29 -4.55
N CYS A 720 -12.98 -13.68 -4.49
CA CYS A 720 -14.12 -12.95 -5.03
C CYS A 720 -14.78 -12.10 -3.94
N TRP A 721 -14.99 -10.82 -4.22
CA TRP A 721 -15.60 -9.84 -3.31
C TRP A 721 -16.69 -9.04 -4.03
N ASP A 722 -17.62 -8.47 -3.25
CA ASP A 722 -18.64 -7.58 -3.81
C ASP A 722 -18.03 -6.29 -4.39
N GLY A 723 -18.37 -5.97 -5.64
CA GLY A 723 -18.07 -4.68 -6.25
C GLY A 723 -19.15 -3.63 -5.92
N ARG A 724 -18.73 -2.36 -5.86
CA ARG A 724 -19.61 -1.23 -5.53
C ARG A 724 -20.61 -0.90 -6.64
N ASP A 725 -20.31 -1.32 -7.85
CA ASP A 725 -21.13 -1.23 -9.07
C ASP A 725 -22.08 -2.42 -9.23
N GLY A 726 -22.15 -3.33 -8.24
CA GLY A 726 -22.95 -4.54 -8.31
C GLY A 726 -22.30 -5.68 -9.10
N GLN A 727 -21.07 -5.52 -9.58
CA GLN A 727 -20.33 -6.56 -10.30
C GLN A 727 -19.26 -7.21 -9.40
N PRO A 728 -19.07 -8.54 -9.45
CA PRO A 728 -18.05 -9.20 -8.64
C PRO A 728 -16.64 -8.77 -9.04
N ILE A 729 -15.78 -8.57 -8.02
CA ILE A 729 -14.38 -8.17 -8.17
C ILE A 729 -13.44 -9.18 -7.52
N VAL A 730 -12.17 -9.18 -7.93
CA VAL A 730 -11.12 -10.00 -7.35
C VAL A 730 -10.10 -9.12 -6.64
N LYS A 731 -9.83 -9.41 -5.37
CA LYS A 731 -8.83 -8.71 -4.54
C LYS A 731 -8.44 -9.53 -3.32
N HIS A 732 -7.28 -9.21 -2.74
CA HIS A 732 -6.95 -9.74 -1.41
C HIS A 732 -7.76 -9.00 -0.34
N GLY A 733 -8.46 -9.76 0.51
CA GLY A 733 -9.32 -9.22 1.58
C GLY A 733 -8.62 -8.24 2.51
N TYR A 734 -9.33 -7.19 2.95
CA TYR A 734 -8.85 -6.19 3.92
C TYR A 734 -7.51 -5.50 3.59
N SER A 735 -7.05 -5.57 2.34
CA SER A 735 -5.83 -4.93 1.86
C SER A 735 -6.13 -3.67 1.04
N LEU A 736 -5.19 -2.72 0.99
CA LEU A 736 -5.27 -1.48 0.19
C LEU A 736 -5.04 -1.73 -1.32
N THR A 737 -5.27 -2.95 -1.80
CA THR A 737 -4.96 -3.35 -3.17
C THR A 737 -6.05 -2.90 -4.15
N LYS A 738 -5.65 -2.51 -5.36
CA LYS A 738 -6.61 -2.23 -6.45
C LYS A 738 -7.21 -3.57 -6.89
N SER A 739 -8.55 -3.62 -6.94
CA SER A 739 -9.29 -4.78 -7.41
C SER A 739 -9.26 -4.91 -8.93
N ILE A 740 -9.44 -6.13 -9.43
CA ILE A 740 -9.64 -6.45 -10.86
C ILE A 740 -11.05 -7.02 -11.06
N SER A 741 -11.60 -6.91 -12.28
CA SER A 741 -12.93 -7.46 -12.58
C SER A 741 -12.91 -8.99 -12.56
N PHE A 742 -13.89 -9.62 -11.92
CA PHE A 742 -14.07 -11.07 -11.97
C PHE A 742 -14.26 -11.57 -13.40
N ARG A 743 -15.04 -10.86 -14.22
CA ARG A 743 -15.27 -11.21 -15.63
C ARG A 743 -13.96 -11.24 -16.43
N SER A 744 -13.10 -10.25 -16.23
CA SER A 744 -11.78 -10.22 -16.87
C SER A 744 -10.90 -11.37 -16.40
N VAL A 745 -10.92 -11.73 -15.12
CA VAL A 745 -10.17 -12.89 -14.60
C VAL A 745 -10.62 -14.18 -15.26
N VAL A 746 -11.94 -14.43 -15.33
CA VAL A 746 -12.50 -15.63 -15.97
C VAL A 746 -12.14 -15.68 -17.46
N ALA A 747 -12.20 -14.55 -18.17
CA ALA A 747 -11.79 -14.46 -19.57
C ALA A 747 -10.30 -14.79 -19.77
N THR A 748 -9.41 -14.19 -18.96
CA THR A 748 -7.97 -14.47 -19.01
C THR A 748 -7.68 -15.94 -18.71
N ILE A 749 -8.37 -16.55 -17.74
CA ILE A 749 -8.24 -17.97 -17.44
C ILE A 749 -8.68 -18.82 -18.64
N LYS A 750 -9.82 -18.52 -19.28
CA LYS A 750 -10.30 -19.28 -20.45
C LYS A 750 -9.26 -19.29 -21.58
N GLU A 751 -8.65 -18.15 -21.85
CA GLU A 751 -7.64 -17.98 -22.90
C GLU A 751 -6.36 -18.80 -22.63
N HIS A 752 -5.92 -18.86 -21.37
CA HIS A 752 -4.63 -19.45 -21.01
C HIS A 752 -4.72 -20.84 -20.36
N ALA A 753 -5.93 -21.31 -20.01
CA ALA A 753 -6.16 -22.54 -19.24
C ALA A 753 -5.43 -23.74 -19.84
N PHE A 754 -5.45 -23.86 -21.17
CA PHE A 754 -4.96 -25.03 -21.87
C PHE A 754 -3.71 -24.78 -22.74
N ALA A 755 -3.06 -23.63 -22.58
CA ALA A 755 -1.91 -23.24 -23.42
C ALA A 755 -0.65 -24.10 -23.14
N ALA A 756 -0.36 -24.39 -21.87
CA ALA A 756 0.81 -25.18 -21.46
C ALA A 756 0.50 -26.66 -21.17
N SER A 757 -0.77 -27.01 -21.01
CA SER A 757 -1.24 -28.36 -20.68
C SER A 757 -2.72 -28.45 -21.01
N ASP A 758 -3.16 -29.51 -21.67
CA ASP A 758 -4.57 -29.77 -21.99
C ASP A 758 -5.31 -30.54 -20.87
N LEU A 759 -4.60 -30.88 -19.78
CA LEU A 759 -5.15 -31.54 -18.60
C LEU A 759 -6.08 -30.61 -17.81
N PRO A 760 -7.03 -31.18 -17.03
CA PRO A 760 -8.05 -30.42 -16.30
C PRO A 760 -7.50 -29.29 -15.42
N LEU A 761 -8.25 -28.19 -15.34
CA LEU A 761 -7.92 -27.04 -14.50
C LEU A 761 -8.93 -26.88 -13.36
N TRP A 762 -8.44 -26.84 -12.12
CA TRP A 762 -9.24 -26.52 -10.94
C TRP A 762 -9.26 -25.02 -10.68
N LEU A 763 -10.46 -24.45 -10.53
CA LEU A 763 -10.67 -23.07 -10.12
C LEU A 763 -11.13 -23.04 -8.65
N SER A 764 -10.21 -22.73 -7.74
CA SER A 764 -10.50 -22.58 -6.31
C SER A 764 -11.04 -21.19 -6.02
N LEU A 765 -12.34 -21.09 -5.77
CA LEU A 765 -12.99 -19.82 -5.44
C LEU A 765 -13.03 -19.62 -3.92
N GLU A 766 -12.54 -18.47 -3.46
CA GLU A 766 -12.80 -17.95 -2.13
C GLU A 766 -13.85 -16.84 -2.22
N VAL A 767 -15.08 -17.15 -1.82
CA VAL A 767 -16.25 -16.32 -2.14
C VAL A 767 -16.69 -15.51 -0.92
N HIS A 768 -16.59 -14.19 -1.02
CA HIS A 768 -17.08 -13.20 -0.05
C HIS A 768 -18.21 -12.33 -0.62
N CYS A 769 -18.79 -12.75 -1.74
CA CYS A 769 -19.86 -12.03 -2.45
C CYS A 769 -21.24 -12.30 -1.84
N SER A 770 -22.12 -11.31 -1.94
CA SER A 770 -23.57 -11.39 -1.67
C SER A 770 -24.28 -12.37 -2.63
N PRO A 771 -25.43 -12.98 -2.23
CA PRO A 771 -26.16 -13.93 -3.09
C PRO A 771 -26.41 -13.45 -4.53
N PRO A 772 -26.84 -12.19 -4.79
CA PRO A 772 -27.03 -11.71 -6.16
C PRO A 772 -25.73 -11.68 -6.98
N GLN A 773 -24.60 -11.30 -6.37
CA GLN A 773 -23.32 -11.29 -7.07
C GLN A 773 -22.75 -12.70 -7.26
N ARG A 774 -23.10 -13.66 -6.40
CA ARG A 774 -22.75 -15.08 -6.59
C ARG A 774 -23.45 -15.68 -7.80
N ASP A 775 -24.72 -15.32 -8.04
CA ASP A 775 -25.42 -15.69 -9.27
C ASP A 775 -24.78 -15.07 -10.50
N ILE A 776 -24.34 -13.80 -10.42
CA ILE A 776 -23.59 -13.15 -11.50
C ILE A 776 -22.28 -13.91 -11.76
N MET A 777 -21.53 -14.31 -10.72
CA MET A 777 -20.31 -15.10 -10.88
C MET A 777 -20.58 -16.42 -11.62
N ALA A 778 -21.63 -17.14 -11.22
CA ALA A 778 -22.02 -18.40 -11.87
C ALA A 778 -22.39 -18.20 -13.35
N ARG A 779 -23.20 -17.19 -13.66
CA ARG A 779 -23.56 -16.84 -15.05
C ARG A 779 -22.35 -16.42 -15.88
N VAL A 780 -21.44 -15.62 -15.32
CA VAL A 780 -20.20 -15.21 -16.00
C VAL A 780 -19.32 -16.42 -16.35
N MET A 781 -19.19 -17.38 -15.44
CA MET A 781 -18.43 -18.60 -15.71
C MET A 781 -19.12 -19.48 -16.76
N LEU A 782 -20.45 -19.63 -16.71
CA LEU A 782 -21.21 -20.34 -17.73
C LEU A 782 -21.05 -19.70 -19.12
N ASP A 783 -21.17 -18.38 -19.20
CA ASP A 783 -21.02 -17.57 -20.42
C ASP A 783 -19.62 -17.71 -21.04
N ILE A 784 -18.57 -17.52 -20.24
CA ILE A 784 -17.19 -17.44 -20.75
C ILE A 784 -16.55 -18.82 -20.92
N PHE A 785 -16.69 -19.71 -19.94
CA PHE A 785 -16.08 -21.04 -20.05
C PHE A 785 -16.84 -21.93 -21.01
N GLY A 786 -18.17 -21.73 -21.13
CA GLY A 786 -19.04 -22.51 -22.00
C GLY A 786 -18.88 -24.00 -21.77
N THR A 787 -18.67 -24.75 -22.85
CA THR A 787 -18.51 -26.21 -22.80
C THR A 787 -17.27 -26.67 -22.05
N SER A 788 -16.26 -25.83 -21.81
CA SER A 788 -15.11 -26.22 -21.00
C SER A 788 -15.48 -26.38 -19.52
N LEU A 789 -16.53 -25.74 -19.02
CA LEU A 789 -16.95 -25.86 -17.62
C LEU A 789 -17.70 -27.17 -17.39
N VAL A 790 -17.33 -27.91 -16.35
CA VAL A 790 -18.09 -29.10 -15.92
C VAL A 790 -19.31 -28.64 -15.12
N THR A 791 -20.50 -28.84 -15.68
CA THR A 791 -21.79 -28.49 -15.04
C THR A 791 -22.54 -29.70 -14.50
N GLU A 792 -22.22 -30.90 -14.98
CA GLU A 792 -22.87 -32.16 -14.59
C GLU A 792 -21.84 -33.29 -14.45
N PRO A 793 -22.12 -34.34 -13.65
CA PRO A 793 -21.26 -35.52 -13.58
C PRO A 793 -21.10 -36.19 -14.96
N LEU A 794 -19.89 -36.65 -15.25
CA LEU A 794 -19.63 -37.46 -16.45
C LEU A 794 -20.46 -38.76 -16.43
N PRO A 795 -20.98 -39.20 -17.59
CA PRO A 795 -21.74 -40.45 -17.70
C PRO A 795 -20.93 -41.64 -17.19
N GLY A 796 -21.48 -42.43 -16.27
CA GLY A 796 -20.82 -43.61 -15.68
C GLY A 796 -19.91 -43.33 -14.47
N ALA A 797 -19.73 -42.09 -14.03
CA ALA A 797 -18.87 -41.71 -12.90
C ALA A 797 -19.65 -41.49 -11.57
N SER A 798 -20.52 -42.43 -11.19
CA SER A 798 -21.46 -42.24 -10.07
C SER A 798 -20.84 -42.43 -8.66
N GLN A 799 -19.67 -43.08 -8.53
CA GLN A 799 -19.03 -43.34 -7.23
C GLN A 799 -17.54 -42.96 -7.13
N ALA A 800 -16.78 -43.01 -8.23
CA ALA A 800 -15.36 -42.65 -8.27
C ALA A 800 -15.11 -41.31 -8.98
N LEU A 801 -14.06 -40.58 -8.58
CA LEU A 801 -13.65 -39.36 -9.27
C LEU A 801 -13.14 -39.72 -10.69
N PRO A 802 -13.50 -38.95 -11.73
CA PRO A 802 -12.99 -39.18 -13.09
C PRO A 802 -11.47 -39.10 -13.15
N SER A 803 -10.88 -39.65 -14.21
CA SER A 803 -9.44 -39.54 -14.47
C SER A 803 -9.07 -38.19 -15.10
N PRO A 804 -7.80 -37.75 -14.99
CA PRO A 804 -7.31 -36.58 -15.72
C PRO A 804 -7.57 -36.68 -17.24
N ASN A 805 -7.43 -37.87 -17.85
CA ASN A 805 -7.73 -38.08 -19.27
C ASN A 805 -9.21 -37.84 -19.62
N GLN A 806 -10.14 -38.31 -18.78
CA GLN A 806 -11.58 -38.10 -18.98
C GLN A 806 -12.00 -36.62 -18.87
N LEU A 807 -11.18 -35.80 -18.19
CA LEU A 807 -11.43 -34.38 -17.93
C LEU A 807 -10.54 -33.46 -18.77
N ARG A 808 -9.91 -33.94 -19.86
CA ARG A 808 -9.10 -33.09 -20.76
C ARG A 808 -9.93 -31.93 -21.32
N GLY A 809 -9.30 -30.75 -21.36
CA GLY A 809 -9.95 -29.51 -21.81
C GLY A 809 -11.09 -29.02 -20.90
N ARG A 810 -11.23 -29.58 -19.69
CA ARG A 810 -12.29 -29.20 -18.74
C ARG A 810 -11.79 -28.34 -17.58
N ILE A 811 -12.63 -27.42 -17.14
CA ILE A 811 -12.47 -26.56 -15.97
C ILE A 811 -13.44 -27.03 -14.89
N LEU A 812 -12.92 -27.27 -13.69
CA LEU A 812 -13.68 -27.73 -12.53
C LEU A 812 -13.70 -26.64 -11.46
N LEU A 813 -14.87 -26.42 -10.84
CA LEU A 813 -14.99 -25.44 -9.76
C LEU A 813 -14.82 -26.10 -8.40
N LYS A 814 -13.99 -25.47 -7.56
CA LYS A 814 -13.96 -25.72 -6.12
C LYS A 814 -14.59 -24.55 -5.37
N VAL A 815 -15.72 -24.79 -4.71
CA VAL A 815 -16.48 -23.79 -3.93
C VAL A 815 -16.87 -24.38 -2.57
N LYS A 816 -16.90 -23.56 -1.53
CA LYS A 816 -17.33 -24.00 -0.19
C LYS A 816 -18.79 -24.48 -0.23
N PHE A 817 -19.03 -25.70 0.25
CA PHE A 817 -20.35 -26.32 0.34
C PHE A 817 -20.99 -26.04 1.70
N ALA A 818 -22.24 -25.58 1.70
CA ALA A 818 -23.05 -25.42 2.90
C ALA A 818 -24.29 -26.31 2.78
N PRO A 819 -24.50 -27.31 3.66
CA PRO A 819 -25.71 -28.12 3.61
C PRO A 819 -26.93 -27.24 3.91
N ASN A 820 -27.91 -27.23 2.99
CA ASN A 820 -29.20 -26.59 3.22
C ASN A 820 -29.93 -27.31 4.35
N VAL A 821 -30.05 -26.64 5.50
CA VAL A 821 -30.89 -27.10 6.61
C VAL A 821 -32.31 -26.61 6.32
N ASP A 822 -33.21 -27.54 6.00
CA ASP A 822 -34.67 -27.41 5.99
C ASP A 822 -35.28 -26.06 5.57
N ILE A 823 -35.43 -25.79 4.27
CA ILE A 823 -36.48 -24.89 3.76
C ILE A 823 -36.95 -25.40 2.38
N GLN A 824 -38.25 -25.67 2.26
CA GLN A 824 -38.96 -25.84 0.99
C GLN A 824 -38.68 -24.63 0.08
N ASP A 825 -38.09 -24.88 -1.09
CA ASP A 825 -37.93 -23.99 -2.25
C ASP A 825 -37.98 -22.47 -2.02
N THR A 826 -36.82 -21.78 -2.12
CA THR A 826 -36.74 -20.46 -2.81
C THR A 826 -35.34 -19.85 -3.05
N ASN A 827 -34.21 -20.41 -2.59
CA ASN A 827 -32.89 -19.86 -2.96
C ASN A 827 -31.85 -20.97 -3.21
N ARG A 828 -31.95 -21.64 -4.37
CA ARG A 828 -30.87 -22.50 -4.88
C ARG A 828 -29.65 -21.64 -5.21
N ASP A 829 -28.50 -22.05 -4.71
CA ASP A 829 -27.24 -21.36 -4.90
C ASP A 829 -26.54 -21.89 -6.16
N LEU A 830 -26.78 -21.23 -7.29
CA LEU A 830 -26.32 -21.66 -8.62
C LEU A 830 -24.80 -21.93 -8.63
N LEU A 831 -24.03 -21.20 -7.82
CA LEU A 831 -22.58 -21.35 -7.71
C LEU A 831 -22.17 -22.68 -7.05
N GLN A 832 -22.95 -23.18 -6.09
CA GLN A 832 -22.70 -24.48 -5.46
C GLN A 832 -23.06 -25.65 -6.38
N ASP A 833 -24.10 -25.49 -7.21
CA ASP A 833 -24.53 -26.51 -8.19
C ASP A 833 -23.44 -26.78 -9.24
N LEU A 834 -22.68 -25.74 -9.64
CA LEU A 834 -21.54 -25.85 -10.55
C LEU A 834 -20.32 -26.56 -9.94
N ALA A 835 -20.28 -26.78 -8.62
CA ALA A 835 -19.18 -27.49 -7.94
C ALA A 835 -19.39 -29.01 -7.95
N VAL A 836 -19.51 -29.61 -9.15
CA VAL A 836 -19.83 -31.04 -9.36
C VAL A 836 -18.89 -31.98 -8.60
N TYR A 837 -17.58 -31.85 -8.84
CA TYR A 837 -16.54 -32.66 -8.18
C TYR A 837 -15.74 -31.89 -7.12
N GLY A 838 -15.96 -30.57 -6.99
CA GLY A 838 -15.17 -29.68 -6.15
C GLY A 838 -15.90 -29.10 -4.95
N ALA A 839 -16.87 -29.81 -4.39
CA ALA A 839 -17.51 -29.39 -3.14
C ALA A 839 -16.46 -29.22 -2.04
N GLY A 840 -16.31 -28.01 -1.50
CA GLY A 840 -15.24 -27.65 -0.57
C GLY A 840 -15.70 -27.66 0.88
N LYS A 841 -14.89 -28.22 1.79
CA LYS A 841 -15.11 -28.17 3.25
C LYS A 841 -13.83 -27.81 3.99
N ARG A 842 -13.95 -27.43 5.28
CA ARG A 842 -12.80 -27.32 6.17
C ARG A 842 -12.41 -28.71 6.67
N LEU A 843 -11.12 -29.01 6.76
CA LEU A 843 -10.65 -30.28 7.33
C LEU A 843 -11.22 -30.48 8.76
N PRO A 844 -11.88 -31.63 9.04
CA PRO A 844 -12.48 -31.90 10.35
C PRO A 844 -11.40 -32.17 11.39
N ARG A 845 -11.60 -31.65 12.62
CA ARG A 845 -10.65 -31.83 13.73
C ARG A 845 -10.61 -33.26 14.26
N ASP A 846 -11.74 -33.94 14.18
CA ASP A 846 -11.96 -35.24 14.82
C ASP A 846 -11.51 -36.39 13.91
N GLY A 847 -11.14 -36.09 12.65
CA GLY A 847 -10.68 -37.06 11.65
C GLY A 847 -11.79 -37.87 10.98
N VAL A 848 -13.06 -37.55 11.26
CA VAL A 848 -14.23 -38.19 10.63
C VAL A 848 -14.56 -37.48 9.32
N PHE A 849 -14.40 -38.19 8.20
CA PHE A 849 -14.74 -37.70 6.86
C PHE A 849 -16.20 -37.98 6.51
N ASP A 850 -16.73 -37.22 5.56
CA ASP A 850 -18.13 -37.34 5.12
C ASP A 850 -18.26 -38.45 4.08
N THR A 851 -19.08 -39.46 4.36
CA THR A 851 -19.26 -40.61 3.45
C THR A 851 -20.31 -40.38 2.37
N ASN A 852 -21.10 -39.30 2.44
CA ASN A 852 -22.23 -39.08 1.53
C ASN A 852 -21.80 -38.50 0.18
N ARG A 853 -20.68 -37.75 0.14
CA ARG A 853 -20.17 -37.11 -1.08
C ARG A 853 -18.67 -36.85 -0.98
N ASN A 854 -18.01 -36.80 -2.13
CA ASN A 854 -16.61 -36.40 -2.24
C ASN A 854 -16.42 -34.90 -1.98
N PHE A 855 -15.56 -34.55 -1.01
CA PHE A 855 -15.18 -33.18 -0.71
C PHE A 855 -13.69 -32.90 -0.97
N ILE A 856 -13.39 -31.63 -1.24
CA ILE A 856 -12.04 -31.06 -1.18
C ILE A 856 -11.89 -30.31 0.14
N TYR A 857 -11.11 -30.87 1.06
CA TYR A 857 -10.86 -30.27 2.36
C TYR A 857 -9.72 -29.26 2.29
N SER A 858 -9.95 -28.02 2.69
CA SER A 858 -8.93 -26.97 2.71
C SER A 858 -8.41 -26.71 4.12
N VAL A 859 -7.08 -26.55 4.28
CA VAL A 859 -6.42 -26.29 5.56
C VAL A 859 -5.13 -25.47 5.39
N SER A 860 -4.82 -24.56 6.32
CA SER A 860 -3.54 -23.85 6.32
C SER A 860 -2.38 -24.75 6.78
N GLU A 861 -1.15 -24.47 6.35
CA GLU A 861 0.04 -25.24 6.73
C GLU A 861 0.20 -25.39 8.27
N THR A 862 -0.14 -24.36 9.04
CA THR A 862 0.00 -24.34 10.50
C THR A 862 -1.02 -25.26 11.15
N ASN A 863 -2.24 -25.27 10.61
CA ASN A 863 -3.28 -26.17 11.10
C ASN A 863 -3.02 -27.61 10.66
N LEU A 864 -2.48 -27.84 9.46
CA LEU A 864 -2.06 -29.16 9.01
C LEU A 864 -1.02 -29.76 9.96
N LYS A 865 0.01 -28.99 10.34
CA LYS A 865 1.04 -29.42 11.31
C LYS A 865 0.43 -29.91 12.63
N LYS A 866 -0.66 -29.29 13.08
CA LYS A 866 -1.39 -29.72 14.28
C LYS A 866 -2.12 -31.05 14.08
N HIS A 867 -2.71 -31.28 12.90
CA HIS A 867 -3.40 -32.54 12.57
C HIS A 867 -2.43 -33.71 12.38
N THR A 868 -1.24 -33.44 11.84
CA THR A 868 -0.18 -34.44 11.63
C THR A 868 0.78 -34.55 12.82
N ALA A 869 0.52 -33.84 13.92
CA ALA A 869 1.31 -33.97 15.15
C ALA A 869 1.31 -35.43 15.62
N ASN A 870 2.44 -35.91 16.13
CA ASN A 870 2.63 -37.29 16.59
C ASN A 870 2.50 -38.39 15.51
N LYS A 871 2.73 -38.06 14.23
CA LYS A 871 2.65 -39.02 13.09
C LYS A 871 1.28 -39.68 12.93
N LYS A 872 0.21 -39.04 13.43
CA LYS A 872 -1.17 -39.55 13.24
C LYS A 872 -1.50 -39.55 11.75
N PRO A 873 -1.94 -40.69 11.17
CA PRO A 873 -2.36 -40.71 9.77
C PRO A 873 -3.60 -39.84 9.59
N LEU A 874 -3.71 -39.14 8.47
CA LEU A 874 -4.85 -38.27 8.16
C LEU A 874 -6.14 -39.04 7.88
N GLY A 875 -6.14 -40.38 7.89
CA GLY A 875 -7.35 -41.19 7.68
C GLY A 875 -7.90 -41.14 6.26
N MET A 876 -7.12 -40.67 5.28
CA MET A 876 -7.55 -40.54 3.88
C MET A 876 -7.47 -41.83 3.05
N LYS A 877 -6.86 -42.88 3.60
CA LYS A 877 -6.72 -44.15 2.92
C LYS A 877 -8.12 -44.68 2.61
N ASP A 878 -8.35 -45.10 1.37
CA ASP A 878 -9.62 -45.64 0.88
C ASP A 878 -10.77 -44.61 0.77
N THR A 879 -10.45 -43.30 0.78
CA THR A 879 -11.42 -42.22 0.55
C THR A 879 -11.27 -41.58 -0.83
N ASN A 880 -12.39 -41.10 -1.39
CA ASN A 880 -12.42 -40.34 -2.64
C ASN A 880 -12.29 -38.81 -2.42
N HIS A 881 -11.76 -38.41 -1.26
CA HIS A 881 -11.55 -37.01 -0.90
C HIS A 881 -10.20 -36.48 -1.38
N MET A 882 -10.12 -35.16 -1.50
CA MET A 882 -8.84 -34.46 -1.74
C MET A 882 -8.58 -33.44 -0.64
N ILE A 883 -7.30 -33.12 -0.43
CA ILE A 883 -6.90 -32.04 0.49
C ILE A 883 -6.16 -30.95 -0.29
N ARG A 884 -6.57 -29.71 -0.02
CA ARG A 884 -5.85 -28.49 -0.39
C ARG A 884 -5.15 -27.90 0.84
N VAL A 885 -3.84 -27.72 0.73
CA VAL A 885 -3.03 -27.03 1.74
C VAL A 885 -2.59 -25.69 1.18
N TYR A 886 -2.66 -24.64 2.00
CA TYR A 886 -2.25 -23.29 1.58
C TYR A 886 -1.38 -22.60 2.65
N PRO A 887 -0.59 -21.58 2.25
CA PRO A 887 0.31 -20.87 3.15
C PRO A 887 -0.42 -20.17 4.30
N ASP A 888 0.23 -20.03 5.45
CA ASP A 888 -0.34 -19.30 6.58
C ASP A 888 -0.40 -17.78 6.32
N PRO A 889 -1.46 -17.06 6.76
CA PRO A 889 -1.56 -15.60 6.60
C PRO A 889 -0.37 -14.80 7.18
N ASN A 890 0.38 -15.37 8.13
CA ASN A 890 1.59 -14.76 8.68
C ASN A 890 2.73 -14.62 7.67
N ARG A 891 2.69 -15.32 6.53
CA ARG A 891 3.66 -15.22 5.43
C ARG A 891 3.39 -14.02 4.54
N VAL A 892 3.41 -12.83 5.14
CA VAL A 892 3.12 -11.55 4.47
C VAL A 892 4.08 -11.23 3.31
N ASP A 893 5.29 -11.80 3.35
CA ASP A 893 6.31 -11.71 2.30
C ASP A 893 6.04 -12.63 1.10
N SER A 894 4.98 -13.47 1.18
CA SER A 894 4.65 -14.52 0.20
C SER A 894 5.68 -15.64 0.12
N SER A 895 6.46 -15.89 1.18
CA SER A 895 7.29 -17.09 1.29
C SER A 895 6.46 -18.37 1.17
N ASN A 896 7.06 -19.46 0.69
CA ASN A 896 6.41 -20.77 0.63
C ASN A 896 6.77 -21.64 1.83
N PHE A 897 5.90 -22.61 2.13
CA PHE A 897 6.20 -23.71 3.05
C PHE A 897 6.76 -24.90 2.28
N ASP A 898 7.32 -25.85 3.02
CA ASP A 898 7.91 -27.07 2.48
C ASP A 898 6.83 -28.03 1.91
N PRO A 899 6.74 -28.16 0.57
CA PRO A 899 5.74 -29.01 -0.06
C PRO A 899 6.07 -30.50 0.08
N LEU A 900 7.33 -30.86 0.28
CA LEU A 900 7.79 -32.24 0.36
C LEU A 900 7.19 -32.96 1.57
N LYS A 901 7.03 -32.23 2.69
CA LYS A 901 6.31 -32.72 3.88
C LYS A 901 4.84 -33.01 3.59
N CYS A 902 4.20 -32.22 2.73
CA CYS A 902 2.80 -32.39 2.38
C CYS A 902 2.62 -33.57 1.41
N TRP A 903 3.46 -33.68 0.39
CA TRP A 903 3.45 -34.83 -0.53
C TRP A 903 3.79 -36.15 0.16
N GLY A 904 4.65 -36.13 1.19
CA GLY A 904 4.92 -37.28 2.06
C GLY A 904 3.71 -37.78 2.88
N HIS A 905 2.61 -37.01 2.92
CA HIS A 905 1.32 -37.43 3.47
C HIS A 905 0.28 -37.74 2.37
N GLY A 906 0.68 -37.73 1.08
CA GLY A 906 -0.20 -38.03 -0.05
C GLY A 906 -1.18 -36.91 -0.44
N LEU A 907 -0.94 -35.67 0.02
CA LEU A 907 -1.82 -34.52 -0.20
C LEU A 907 -1.75 -34.03 -1.65
N GLN A 908 -2.90 -33.88 -2.29
CA GLN A 908 -3.01 -33.64 -3.73
C GLN A 908 -2.72 -32.18 -4.12
N MET A 909 -3.37 -31.22 -3.45
CA MET A 909 -3.36 -29.81 -3.87
C MET A 909 -2.53 -28.96 -2.89
N VAL A 910 -1.20 -29.02 -3.02
CA VAL A 910 -0.28 -28.24 -2.19
C VAL A 910 -0.06 -26.87 -2.84
N ALA A 911 -0.85 -25.88 -2.43
CA ALA A 911 -0.87 -24.56 -3.06
C ALA A 911 0.29 -23.68 -2.60
N LEU A 912 1.08 -23.17 -3.55
CA LEU A 912 2.23 -22.29 -3.29
C LEU A 912 2.03 -20.90 -3.93
N ASN A 913 2.75 -19.90 -3.42
CA ASN A 913 2.83 -18.55 -3.98
C ASN A 913 3.77 -18.54 -5.21
N TYR A 914 3.21 -18.58 -6.42
CA TYR A 914 3.96 -18.67 -7.70
C TYR A 914 4.84 -17.46 -8.02
N GLN A 915 4.55 -16.32 -7.40
CA GLN A 915 5.33 -15.09 -7.53
C GLN A 915 6.65 -15.11 -6.76
N THR A 916 6.82 -16.07 -5.84
CA THR A 916 8.02 -16.23 -5.01
C THR A 916 8.83 -17.41 -5.52
N ASP A 917 9.93 -17.10 -6.20
CA ASP A 917 10.87 -18.11 -6.70
C ASP A 917 11.87 -18.48 -5.60
N ASP A 918 11.40 -19.25 -4.63
CA ASP A 918 12.21 -19.82 -3.55
C ASP A 918 12.54 -21.30 -3.81
N PHE A 919 13.28 -21.91 -2.88
CA PHE A 919 13.64 -23.32 -2.94
C PHE A 919 12.41 -24.24 -3.04
N HIS A 920 11.33 -23.89 -2.35
CA HIS A 920 10.09 -24.66 -2.35
C HIS A 920 9.35 -24.58 -3.69
N MET A 921 9.37 -23.42 -4.36
CA MET A 921 8.90 -23.30 -5.73
C MET A 921 9.77 -24.12 -6.71
N SER A 922 11.08 -24.21 -6.46
CA SER A 922 11.97 -25.06 -7.25
C SER A 922 11.62 -26.55 -7.10
N LEU A 923 11.30 -27.01 -5.88
CA LEU A 923 10.78 -28.37 -5.65
C LEU A 923 9.47 -28.62 -6.41
N ASN A 924 8.55 -27.66 -6.40
CA ASN A 924 7.30 -27.74 -7.17
C ASN A 924 7.57 -27.86 -8.68
N ARG A 925 8.47 -27.03 -9.22
CA ARG A 925 8.87 -27.11 -10.63
C ARG A 925 9.49 -28.46 -10.96
N ALA A 926 10.34 -29.00 -10.08
CA ALA A 926 11.01 -30.28 -10.27
C ALA A 926 10.03 -31.48 -10.24
N LEU A 927 9.05 -31.47 -9.33
CA LEU A 927 8.04 -32.54 -9.26
C LEU A 927 7.17 -32.57 -10.53
N PHE A 928 6.70 -31.39 -10.97
CA PHE A 928 5.74 -31.28 -12.06
C PHE A 928 6.38 -31.13 -13.45
N HIS A 929 7.71 -31.15 -13.56
CA HIS A 929 8.42 -31.03 -14.84
C HIS A 929 7.96 -32.11 -15.84
N GLY A 930 7.53 -31.69 -17.03
CA GLY A 930 7.07 -32.59 -18.10
C GLY A 930 5.74 -33.31 -17.84
N SER A 931 5.14 -33.15 -16.66
CA SER A 931 3.95 -33.92 -16.23
C SER A 931 2.61 -33.31 -16.65
N GLY A 932 2.60 -32.16 -17.32
CA GLY A 932 1.38 -31.39 -17.57
C GLY A 932 0.67 -30.88 -16.30
N GLY A 933 1.33 -30.99 -15.13
CA GLY A 933 0.82 -30.54 -13.83
C GLY A 933 0.12 -31.63 -12.99
N TYR A 934 0.14 -32.89 -13.45
CA TYR A 934 -0.41 -34.05 -12.74
C TYR A 934 0.65 -35.14 -12.59
N VAL A 935 0.91 -35.57 -11.36
CA VAL A 935 1.87 -36.66 -11.08
C VAL A 935 1.18 -37.74 -10.26
N LEU A 936 1.13 -38.97 -10.79
CA LEU A 936 0.51 -40.10 -10.10
C LEU A 936 1.25 -40.39 -8.78
N LYS A 937 0.50 -40.60 -7.69
CA LYS A 937 1.06 -41.00 -6.40
C LYS A 937 1.48 -42.45 -6.45
N SER A 938 2.70 -42.73 -5.98
CA SER A 938 3.15 -44.11 -5.76
C SER A 938 2.82 -44.56 -4.34
N GLN A 939 2.61 -45.86 -4.18
CA GLN A 939 2.51 -46.44 -2.85
C GLN A 939 3.86 -46.32 -2.11
N PRO A 940 3.85 -46.15 -0.77
CA PRO A 940 5.09 -46.13 -0.01
C PRO A 940 5.80 -47.49 -0.10
N GLU A 941 7.03 -47.49 -0.60
CA GLU A 941 7.87 -48.67 -0.74
C GLU A 941 9.28 -48.31 -0.23
N PRO A 942 9.71 -48.82 0.94
CA PRO A 942 11.04 -48.56 1.46
C PRO A 942 12.13 -49.03 0.48
N LYS A 943 12.94 -48.09 0.00
CA LYS A 943 14.06 -48.34 -0.93
C LYS A 943 15.27 -47.50 -0.57
N GLN A 944 16.45 -48.02 -0.87
CA GLN A 944 17.70 -47.27 -0.78
C GLN A 944 18.04 -46.71 -2.17
N ILE A 945 18.07 -45.39 -2.28
CA ILE A 945 18.47 -44.73 -3.52
C ILE A 945 19.95 -44.38 -3.40
N ARG A 946 20.77 -44.90 -4.32
CA ARG A 946 22.18 -44.55 -4.44
C ARG A 946 22.40 -43.78 -5.73
N MET A 947 22.99 -42.59 -5.60
CA MET A 947 23.29 -41.71 -6.73
C MET A 947 24.79 -41.51 -6.81
N GLN A 948 25.39 -41.99 -7.90
CA GLN A 948 26.78 -41.68 -8.24
C GLN A 948 26.77 -40.57 -9.29
N VAL A 949 27.44 -39.46 -8.98
CA VAL A 949 27.57 -38.29 -9.84
C VAL A 949 29.05 -37.94 -9.97
N ASP A 950 29.59 -38.15 -11.15
CA ASP A 950 30.97 -37.78 -11.44
C ASP A 950 31.02 -36.34 -11.98
N ILE A 951 31.51 -35.42 -11.17
CA ILE A 951 31.61 -34.00 -11.47
C ILE A 951 32.83 -33.75 -12.35
N LEU A 952 32.62 -33.36 -13.60
CA LEU A 952 33.69 -33.18 -14.58
C LEU A 952 34.06 -31.71 -14.70
N MET A 953 33.11 -30.87 -15.13
CA MET A 953 33.36 -29.46 -15.43
C MET A 953 32.11 -28.61 -15.17
N VAL A 954 32.31 -27.39 -14.70
CA VAL A 954 31.29 -26.33 -14.67
C VAL A 954 31.62 -25.31 -15.75
N ARG A 955 30.66 -24.96 -16.60
CA ARG A 955 30.80 -23.98 -17.70
C ARG A 955 29.98 -22.73 -17.44
N GLY A 956 30.52 -21.58 -17.83
CA GLY A 956 29.84 -20.27 -17.71
C GLY A 956 29.97 -19.62 -16.32
N SER A 957 30.94 -20.01 -15.50
CA SER A 957 31.16 -19.40 -14.18
C SER A 957 31.91 -18.07 -14.33
N SER A 958 31.21 -16.94 -14.27
CA SER A 958 31.78 -15.60 -14.50
C SER A 958 32.52 -15.00 -13.29
N LYS A 959 32.99 -15.78 -12.30
CA LYS A 959 33.58 -15.25 -11.06
C LYS A 959 34.92 -15.89 -10.70
N LEU A 960 35.84 -15.06 -10.19
CA LEU A 960 37.22 -15.40 -9.82
C LEU A 960 37.36 -16.15 -8.48
N ASP A 961 36.29 -16.33 -7.70
CA ASP A 961 36.38 -17.00 -6.40
C ASP A 961 36.53 -18.52 -6.57
N PRO A 962 37.34 -19.20 -5.74
CA PRO A 962 37.38 -20.66 -5.70
C PRO A 962 36.01 -21.26 -5.40
N ILE A 963 35.62 -22.28 -6.18
CA ILE A 963 34.29 -22.90 -6.11
C ILE A 963 34.36 -24.41 -5.82
N TYR A 964 33.31 -24.94 -5.21
CA TYR A 964 33.05 -26.37 -5.10
C TYR A 964 31.61 -26.69 -5.53
N VAL A 965 31.38 -27.93 -5.94
CA VAL A 965 30.05 -28.45 -6.26
C VAL A 965 29.57 -29.30 -5.09
N GLU A 966 28.34 -29.07 -4.65
CA GLU A 966 27.65 -29.86 -3.62
C GLU A 966 26.41 -30.52 -4.20
N ILE A 967 26.27 -31.82 -3.94
CA ILE A 967 25.14 -32.66 -4.31
C ILE A 967 24.39 -33.08 -3.04
N GLU A 968 23.08 -32.92 -3.04
CA GLU A 968 22.20 -33.26 -1.92
C GLU A 968 21.01 -34.08 -2.42
N LEU A 969 20.69 -35.17 -1.72
CA LEU A 969 19.47 -35.95 -1.95
C LEU A 969 18.38 -35.52 -0.97
N LEU A 970 17.19 -35.29 -1.49
CA LEU A 970 16.03 -34.84 -0.72
C LEU A 970 14.91 -35.88 -0.83
N ALA A 971 14.34 -36.27 0.30
CA ALA A 971 13.13 -37.09 0.34
C ALA A 971 12.26 -36.72 1.56
N PRO A 972 10.96 -37.07 1.57
CA PRO A 972 10.08 -36.75 2.68
C PRO A 972 10.49 -37.44 3.99
N ASN A 973 10.51 -36.69 5.09
CA ASN A 973 10.74 -37.18 6.46
C ASN A 973 12.10 -37.86 6.70
N THR A 974 13.10 -37.56 5.87
CA THR A 974 14.48 -38.09 5.97
C THR A 974 15.47 -36.94 6.12
N LEU A 975 16.60 -37.19 6.80
CA LEU A 975 17.73 -36.27 6.81
C LEU A 975 18.37 -36.27 5.42
N SER A 976 18.57 -35.09 4.83
CA SER A 976 19.14 -34.92 3.49
C SER A 976 20.67 -35.14 3.51
N PRO A 977 21.19 -36.27 2.99
CA PRO A 977 22.62 -36.49 2.90
C PRO A 977 23.21 -35.59 1.81
N ARG A 978 24.39 -35.04 2.07
CA ARG A 978 25.10 -34.13 1.17
C ARG A 978 26.56 -34.53 1.01
N VAL A 979 27.10 -34.35 -0.18
CA VAL A 979 28.50 -34.60 -0.53
C VAL A 979 29.01 -33.46 -1.41
N ARG A 980 30.30 -33.15 -1.33
CA ARG A 980 30.90 -32.05 -2.09
C ARG A 980 32.25 -32.40 -2.67
N THR A 981 32.61 -31.75 -3.76
CA THR A 981 33.96 -31.79 -4.33
C THR A 981 34.96 -31.02 -3.47
N THR A 982 36.24 -31.19 -3.76
CA THR A 982 37.26 -30.22 -3.34
C THR A 982 37.01 -28.87 -4.02
N THR A 983 37.49 -27.81 -3.37
CA THR A 983 37.44 -26.46 -3.91
C THR A 983 38.49 -26.31 -5.02
N MET A 984 38.07 -25.83 -6.18
CA MET A 984 38.93 -25.58 -7.34
C MET A 984 39.03 -24.08 -7.63
N PRO A 985 40.21 -23.56 -8.02
CA PRO A 985 40.35 -22.16 -8.42
C PRO A 985 39.64 -21.92 -9.75
N ALA A 986 38.91 -20.80 -9.87
CA ALA A 986 38.25 -20.42 -11.12
C ALA A 986 39.27 -19.77 -12.08
N GLN A 987 39.82 -20.56 -13.01
CA GLN A 987 40.71 -20.06 -14.07
C GLN A 987 39.94 -19.90 -15.38
N GLY A 988 39.30 -18.73 -15.57
CA GLY A 988 38.49 -18.44 -16.76
C GLY A 988 37.01 -18.76 -16.56
N THR A 989 36.29 -19.03 -17.66
CA THR A 989 34.83 -19.29 -17.64
C THR A 989 34.47 -20.72 -17.25
N ASP A 990 35.40 -21.66 -17.38
CA ASP A 990 35.19 -23.09 -17.19
C ASP A 990 36.08 -23.61 -16.07
N VAL A 991 35.53 -24.43 -15.16
CA VAL A 991 36.25 -24.99 -14.00
C VAL A 991 36.16 -26.50 -14.03
N VAL A 992 37.31 -27.17 -14.01
CA VAL A 992 37.42 -28.64 -14.06
C VAL A 992 37.61 -29.20 -12.66
N PHE A 993 36.89 -30.28 -12.34
CA PHE A 993 36.91 -30.96 -11.04
C PHE A 993 37.41 -32.40 -11.14
N ASP A 994 36.95 -33.14 -12.14
CA ASP A 994 37.21 -34.58 -12.36
C ASP A 994 37.08 -35.45 -11.09
N GLN A 995 35.98 -35.31 -10.35
CA GLN A 995 35.77 -35.98 -9.06
C GLN A 995 34.50 -36.83 -9.02
N ASN A 996 34.58 -38.00 -8.38
CA ASN A 996 33.42 -38.87 -8.15
C ASN A 996 32.76 -38.55 -6.82
N LEU A 997 31.46 -38.26 -6.84
CA LEU A 997 30.64 -38.11 -5.63
C LEU A 997 29.59 -39.21 -5.58
N THR A 998 29.52 -39.92 -4.46
CA THR A 998 28.48 -40.91 -4.18
C THR A 998 27.66 -40.48 -2.98
N VAL A 999 26.33 -40.45 -3.13
CA VAL A 999 25.39 -40.12 -2.06
C VAL A 999 24.27 -41.15 -2.04
N SER A 1000 23.81 -41.56 -0.86
CA SER A 1000 22.70 -42.51 -0.71
C SER A 1000 21.71 -42.07 0.34
N ILE A 1001 20.43 -42.34 0.11
CA ILE A 1001 19.33 -42.03 1.02
C ILE A 1001 18.37 -43.21 1.11
N GLU A 1002 17.98 -43.57 2.33
CA GLU A 1002 16.91 -44.54 2.58
C GLU A 1002 15.59 -43.79 2.71
N THR A 1003 14.59 -44.14 1.89
CA THR A 1003 13.29 -43.45 1.88
C THR A 1003 12.14 -44.42 1.69
N LYS A 1004 10.99 -44.11 2.31
CA LYS A 1004 9.71 -44.81 2.05
C LYS A 1004 9.02 -44.33 0.78
N TYR A 1005 9.47 -43.22 0.21
CA TYR A 1005 8.84 -42.54 -0.92
C TYR A 1005 9.87 -42.29 -2.02
N PRO A 1006 10.34 -43.35 -2.72
CA PRO A 1006 11.36 -43.22 -3.75
C PRO A 1006 10.93 -42.29 -4.90
N SER A 1007 9.65 -42.30 -5.27
CA SER A 1007 9.10 -41.41 -6.30
C SER A 1007 8.97 -39.93 -5.88
N LEU A 1008 9.31 -39.60 -4.62
CA LEU A 1008 9.45 -38.24 -4.10
C LEU A 1008 10.91 -37.93 -3.73
N ALA A 1009 11.88 -38.62 -4.33
CA ALA A 1009 13.28 -38.31 -4.19
C ALA A 1009 13.73 -37.27 -5.23
N PHE A 1010 14.51 -36.29 -4.78
CA PHE A 1010 15.05 -35.22 -5.63
C PHE A 1010 16.56 -35.12 -5.46
N LEU A 1011 17.25 -34.85 -6.56
CA LEU A 1011 18.67 -34.53 -6.60
C LEU A 1011 18.83 -33.02 -6.75
N GLN A 1012 19.45 -32.38 -5.76
CA GLN A 1012 19.86 -31.00 -5.82
C GLN A 1012 21.36 -30.92 -6.10
N TRP A 1013 21.75 -30.07 -7.05
CA TRP A 1013 23.15 -29.72 -7.28
C TRP A 1013 23.33 -28.22 -7.10
N SER A 1014 24.42 -27.82 -6.46
CA SER A 1014 24.72 -26.41 -6.20
C SER A 1014 26.19 -26.11 -6.38
N VAL A 1015 26.48 -24.98 -7.00
CA VAL A 1015 27.83 -24.41 -7.09
C VAL A 1015 27.95 -23.38 -5.99
N LYS A 1016 28.94 -23.54 -5.11
CA LYS A 1016 29.16 -22.69 -3.95
C LYS A 1016 30.60 -22.17 -3.95
N THR A 1017 30.78 -20.95 -3.46
CA THR A 1017 32.12 -20.42 -3.18
C THR A 1017 32.72 -21.11 -1.96
N GLU A 1018 34.03 -21.02 -1.77
CA GLU A 1018 34.71 -21.49 -0.56
C GLU A 1018 34.08 -20.95 0.74
N SER A 1019 33.59 -19.71 0.72
CA SER A 1019 32.85 -19.07 1.81
C SER A 1019 31.44 -19.63 2.06
N GLY A 1020 30.99 -20.62 1.29
CA GLY A 1020 29.70 -21.29 1.41
C GLY A 1020 28.54 -20.56 0.73
N VAL A 1021 28.81 -19.50 -0.05
CA VAL A 1021 27.76 -18.75 -0.75
C VAL A 1021 27.33 -19.52 -1.99
N GLN A 1022 26.05 -19.90 -2.03
CA GLN A 1022 25.45 -20.51 -3.23
C GLN A 1022 25.33 -19.49 -4.37
N MET A 1023 25.98 -19.83 -5.46
CA MET A 1023 26.10 -19.06 -6.70
C MET A 1023 24.96 -19.40 -7.66
N SER A 1024 24.86 -20.69 -7.97
CA SER A 1024 23.84 -21.26 -8.83
C SER A 1024 23.49 -22.66 -8.35
N SER A 1025 22.33 -23.14 -8.77
CA SER A 1025 21.86 -24.48 -8.43
C SER A 1025 20.87 -24.99 -9.45
N GLY A 1026 20.67 -26.30 -9.46
CA GLY A 1026 19.54 -26.93 -10.09
C GLY A 1026 18.97 -28.03 -9.22
N LEU A 1027 17.78 -28.49 -9.61
CA LEU A 1027 17.01 -29.48 -8.87
C LEU A 1027 16.17 -30.28 -9.85
N ALA A 1028 16.21 -31.60 -9.74
CA ALA A 1028 15.37 -32.50 -10.52
C ALA A 1028 14.88 -33.66 -9.67
N LYS A 1029 13.73 -34.23 -10.05
CA LYS A 1029 13.28 -35.50 -9.51
C LYS A 1029 14.21 -36.62 -10.00
N VAL A 1030 14.58 -37.55 -9.11
CA VAL A 1030 15.54 -38.63 -9.42
C VAL A 1030 15.09 -39.48 -10.60
N ASP A 1031 13.82 -39.90 -10.63
CA ASP A 1031 13.26 -40.71 -11.74
C ASP A 1031 13.28 -39.99 -13.10
N SER A 1032 13.39 -38.65 -13.09
CA SER A 1032 13.45 -37.85 -14.31
C SER A 1032 14.87 -37.72 -14.88
N LEU A 1033 15.90 -38.22 -14.18
CA LEU A 1033 17.29 -38.12 -14.61
C LEU A 1033 17.69 -39.26 -15.56
N ARG A 1034 18.36 -38.90 -16.66
CA ARG A 1034 18.99 -39.84 -17.59
C ARG A 1034 20.36 -40.29 -17.05
N LYS A 1035 20.70 -41.55 -17.30
CA LYS A 1035 22.04 -42.10 -17.06
C LYS A 1035 23.03 -41.52 -18.08
N GLY A 1036 24.31 -41.51 -17.74
CA GLY A 1036 25.43 -41.21 -18.64
C GLY A 1036 26.00 -39.80 -18.49
N TYR A 1037 26.79 -39.36 -19.47
CA TYR A 1037 27.43 -38.06 -19.49
C TYR A 1037 26.45 -36.97 -19.95
N ARG A 1038 26.03 -36.09 -19.04
CA ARG A 1038 24.94 -35.15 -19.25
C ARG A 1038 25.29 -33.74 -18.73
N PRO A 1039 24.83 -32.67 -19.40
CA PRO A 1039 24.77 -31.34 -18.84
C PRO A 1039 23.58 -31.22 -17.87
N LEU A 1040 23.88 -30.80 -16.64
CA LEU A 1040 22.92 -30.38 -15.62
C LEU A 1040 22.78 -28.86 -15.67
N PRO A 1041 21.56 -28.31 -15.87
CA PRO A 1041 21.37 -26.87 -15.97
C PRO A 1041 21.62 -26.18 -14.62
N LEU A 1042 22.30 -25.03 -14.65
CA LEU A 1042 22.50 -24.17 -13.48
C LEU A 1042 21.66 -22.88 -13.63
N ARG A 1043 20.95 -22.54 -12.56
CA ARG A 1043 20.20 -21.29 -12.44
C ARG A 1043 20.76 -20.48 -11.27
N GLY A 1044 21.07 -19.21 -11.51
CA GLY A 1044 21.48 -18.27 -10.48
C GLY A 1044 20.30 -17.68 -9.72
N LYS A 1045 20.58 -16.74 -8.82
CA LYS A 1045 19.57 -16.08 -7.97
C LYS A 1045 18.80 -14.96 -8.68
N SER A 1046 19.12 -14.64 -9.93
CA SER A 1046 18.42 -13.61 -10.69
C SER A 1046 17.06 -14.11 -11.17
N ARG A 1047 16.04 -13.25 -11.16
CA ARG A 1047 14.63 -13.55 -11.51
C ARG A 1047 14.39 -13.96 -12.97
N SER A 1048 15.43 -14.09 -13.78
CA SER A 1048 15.35 -14.50 -15.19
C SER A 1048 15.40 -16.03 -15.30
N ASP A 1049 14.43 -16.65 -15.97
CA ASP A 1049 14.43 -18.08 -16.33
C ASP A 1049 15.57 -18.50 -17.29
N MET A 1050 16.57 -17.64 -17.51
CA MET A 1050 17.74 -17.91 -18.35
C MET A 1050 18.73 -18.85 -17.62
N ARG A 1051 19.31 -19.78 -18.37
CA ARG A 1051 20.37 -20.67 -17.87
C ARG A 1051 21.64 -19.85 -17.71
N ASP A 1052 22.18 -19.81 -16.49
CA ASP A 1052 23.39 -19.05 -16.15
C ASP A 1052 24.67 -19.85 -16.40
N GLY A 1053 24.55 -21.16 -16.64
CA GLY A 1053 25.65 -22.07 -16.91
C GLY A 1053 25.22 -23.53 -16.87
N GLU A 1054 26.19 -24.44 -17.00
CA GLU A 1054 25.94 -25.88 -17.02
C GLU A 1054 27.00 -26.62 -16.19
N LEU A 1055 26.57 -27.64 -15.47
CA LEU A 1055 27.42 -28.61 -14.79
C LEU A 1055 27.46 -29.89 -15.62
N PHE A 1056 28.59 -30.19 -16.25
CA PHE A 1056 28.76 -31.42 -16.99
C PHE A 1056 29.23 -32.54 -16.05
N CYS A 1057 28.50 -33.65 -16.02
CA CYS A 1057 28.78 -34.78 -15.14
C CYS A 1057 28.38 -36.12 -15.74
N LYS A 1058 28.88 -37.22 -15.18
CA LYS A 1058 28.34 -38.57 -15.42
C LYS A 1058 27.33 -38.91 -14.33
N ILE A 1059 26.10 -39.20 -14.70
CA ILE A 1059 25.00 -39.54 -13.80
C ILE A 1059 24.78 -41.06 -13.86
N ASN A 1060 24.92 -41.76 -12.74
CA ASN A 1060 24.59 -43.18 -12.65
C ASN A 1060 23.61 -43.43 -11.49
N PRO A 1061 22.30 -43.45 -11.77
CA PRO A 1061 21.30 -43.73 -10.75
C PRO A 1061 21.25 -45.25 -10.50
N GLU A 1062 21.68 -45.68 -9.31
CA GLU A 1062 21.57 -47.07 -8.85
C GLU A 1062 20.41 -47.15 -7.84
N ALA A 1063 19.29 -47.74 -8.27
CA ALA A 1063 18.27 -48.19 -7.34
C ALA A 1063 18.64 -49.60 -6.87
N MET A 1064 18.97 -49.76 -5.58
CA MET A 1064 19.19 -51.05 -4.93
C MET A 1064 17.93 -51.49 -4.18
#